data_AF-A0A8T4MBF0-F1
#
_entry.id   AF-A0A8T4MBF0-F1
#
_cell.length_a   1.000
_cell.length_b   1.000
_cell.length_c   1.000
_cell.angle_alpha   90.00
_cell.angle_beta   90.00
_cell.angle_gamma   90.00
#
_symmetry.space_group_name_H-M   'P 1'
#
loop_
_entity.id
_entity.type
_entity.pdbx_description
1 polymer ?
#
loop_
_entity_poly.entity_id
_entity_poly.type
_entity_poly.pdbx_seq_one_letter_code
_entity_poly.pdbx_strand_id
1 'polypeptide(L)'
;MTSKKEDSEENASEGASPEELKITDIPGIGPAIAEKLEAAGIYDLMGVAVLTPVALSEAAGMGEAVARKAIQAARKMMKLGFQDGLEFEKKRKEVLNITTGSKNFDNLLGGRGIETKAITEAFGAYGSGKCVSKDTIVSYFNDTRMHVETIQETYDKYKEKNGELKADEGFAVPISTVKVLSWVDGRMKVVNSDCIYKEKVKKLFIVKTRRGRILKVTGNHQVLSFDRGVNWVKTNMLKGGSLIASPKEINLTTESIYDEDNAYFLGLFVAEGTSNPFSISITDESIKDWLCNYINKKFSYTPTVRVRILEGRLPCYTIIFRNSTKVMMERLDRCNSSNKFIPEGIFLSDKNVISSFLGGYLDGDGEVSDHNVSATTKSSKLATQISYLLLRLGISSSIKIRTAGIKKDKFFVIRISGEDKEKLKNIKMKIKNFQGHSKNSSYGYPRQIVSFISELYKESIGGNRGRLRKAVGKINSQSTVYSNLIDNSHAKAINISTLRDITKVFENQRDSFIAMIKKLENESFSIKLLREVYSDLPFAFNSLAENMGLKNKSIANYYHRKIPSTKIDILKNLIINELKTRVDVTCLALEVISEIELFNWDLVESVEEMDYDDYVYDFVVPEGHSFVGGNLPTMMHNTQLGLCLAVNCQLPAEKGGASGKAVFIDTEGTFRPERIKQISEGIGANPEKVLKNIFVARAFNSDHQILLLDKISEMISEAKEPIKLIIIDSLTAHFRAEFTGRGQLADRQQKLNRYMHNLMKLAEHHNLAVYVTNQVMANPAQMFGDPTVAVGGNIVGHSSTYRIYLRRGKKDSRVAKLIDSPNLPDNETAFMLTTQGLKDIEI
;
A
#
# COMPACT_ATOMS: atom_id res chain seq x y z
N MET A 1 -31.23 50.08 58.46
CA MET A 1 -30.77 48.80 59.05
C MET A 1 -31.69 47.73 58.47
N THR A 2 -31.26 46.65 57.81
CA THR A 2 -29.95 46.09 57.38
C THR A 2 -30.34 44.83 56.56
N SER A 3 -29.67 44.34 55.52
CA SER A 3 -28.73 44.86 54.52
C SER A 3 -28.59 43.76 53.43
N LYS A 4 -28.26 44.11 52.18
CA LYS A 4 -27.93 43.12 51.12
C LYS A 4 -26.60 42.39 51.40
N LYS A 5 -26.38 41.31 50.63
CA LYS A 5 -25.26 40.33 50.53
C LYS A 5 -25.70 38.94 51.08
N GLU A 6 -25.24 37.80 50.58
CA GLU A 6 -23.99 37.50 49.86
C GLU A 6 -24.21 36.62 48.60
N ASP A 7 -23.48 36.94 47.53
CA ASP A 7 -22.97 35.97 46.55
C ASP A 7 -21.47 35.77 46.87
N SER A 8 -20.90 34.67 46.39
CA SER A 8 -19.48 34.26 46.45
C SER A 8 -18.84 34.05 47.84
N GLU A 9 -18.59 32.78 48.19
CA GLU A 9 -17.23 32.20 48.35
C GLU A 9 -17.32 30.73 48.79
N GLU A 10 -16.87 29.79 47.94
CA GLU A 10 -16.13 28.62 48.41
C GLU A 10 -15.36 27.99 47.23
N ASN A 11 -14.04 28.01 47.33
CA ASN A 11 -13.11 27.48 46.34
C ASN A 11 -11.97 26.80 47.13
N ALA A 12 -11.43 25.71 46.58
CA ALA A 12 -10.56 24.71 47.25
C ALA A 12 -11.31 23.73 48.20
N SER A 13 -11.04 22.43 48.17
CA SER A 13 -9.84 21.74 47.66
C SER A 13 -10.13 20.52 46.76
N GLU A 14 -9.72 20.60 45.49
CA GLU A 14 -9.38 19.41 44.70
C GLU A 14 -7.93 19.02 45.03
N GLY A 15 -7.70 17.83 45.59
CA GLY A 15 -6.37 17.50 46.11
C GLY A 15 -6.20 16.14 46.79
N ALA A 16 -6.99 15.13 46.43
CA ALA A 16 -6.76 13.75 46.84
C ALA A 16 -7.14 12.80 45.70
N SER A 17 -6.21 11.96 45.26
CA SER A 17 -6.52 10.78 44.45
C SER A 17 -7.44 9.86 45.27
N PRO A 18 -8.51 9.27 44.70
CA PRO A 18 -9.24 8.21 45.38
C PRO A 18 -8.27 7.07 45.69
N GLU A 19 -8.22 6.61 46.93
CA GLU A 19 -7.45 5.42 47.27
C GLU A 19 -8.02 4.22 46.48
N GLU A 20 -7.17 3.54 45.72
CA GLU A 20 -7.57 2.32 44.99
C GLU A 20 -7.91 1.23 46.00
N LEU A 21 -9.22 0.98 46.15
CA LEU A 21 -9.75 -0.12 46.96
C LEU A 21 -9.18 -1.45 46.46
N LYS A 22 -8.61 -2.23 47.37
CA LYS A 22 -7.99 -3.53 47.10
C LYS A 22 -8.90 -4.68 47.51
N ILE A 23 -8.68 -5.86 46.94
CA ILE A 23 -9.44 -7.07 47.26
C ILE A 23 -9.30 -7.46 48.75
N THR A 24 -8.18 -7.09 49.38
CA THR A 24 -7.90 -7.24 50.82
C THR A 24 -8.71 -6.33 51.74
N ASP A 25 -9.34 -5.29 51.19
CA ASP A 25 -10.12 -4.32 51.95
C ASP A 25 -11.57 -4.82 52.15
N ILE A 26 -11.93 -5.94 51.50
CA ILE A 26 -13.21 -6.61 51.67
C ILE A 26 -13.21 -7.37 53.01
N PRO A 27 -14.14 -7.07 53.93
CA PRO A 27 -14.28 -7.81 55.20
C PRO A 27 -14.46 -9.32 54.97
N GLY A 28 -13.48 -10.10 55.42
CA GLY A 28 -13.43 -11.55 55.24
C GLY A 28 -12.44 -12.06 54.18
N ILE A 29 -11.75 -11.16 53.46
CA ILE A 29 -10.67 -11.49 52.52
C ILE A 29 -9.35 -10.93 53.07
N GLY A 30 -8.58 -11.77 53.77
CA GLY A 30 -7.20 -11.46 54.15
C GLY A 30 -6.19 -11.81 53.04
N PRO A 31 -4.90 -11.48 53.20
CA PRO A 31 -3.86 -11.73 52.17
C PRO A 31 -3.81 -13.18 51.66
N ALA A 32 -3.87 -14.17 52.56
CA ALA A 32 -3.87 -15.60 52.20
C ALA A 32 -5.17 -16.09 51.51
N ILE A 33 -6.22 -15.27 51.49
CA ILE A 33 -7.44 -15.50 50.72
C ILE A 33 -7.35 -14.76 49.38
N ALA A 34 -6.79 -13.55 49.35
CA ALA A 34 -6.49 -12.82 48.12
C ALA A 34 -5.59 -13.65 47.20
N GLU A 35 -4.49 -14.22 47.70
CA GLU A 35 -3.57 -15.06 46.91
C GLU A 35 -4.27 -16.29 46.28
N LYS A 36 -5.24 -16.90 46.99
CA LYS A 36 -6.07 -17.99 46.44
C LYS A 36 -7.05 -17.52 45.36
N LEU A 37 -7.62 -16.32 45.55
CA LEU A 37 -8.51 -15.70 44.57
C LEU A 37 -7.74 -15.32 43.30
N GLU A 38 -6.53 -14.77 43.43
CA GLU A 38 -5.63 -14.47 42.32
C GLU A 38 -5.23 -15.76 41.57
N ALA A 39 -4.91 -16.84 42.28
CA ALA A 39 -4.68 -18.16 41.68
C ALA A 39 -5.92 -18.75 40.98
N ALA A 40 -7.12 -18.35 41.41
CA ALA A 40 -8.40 -18.69 40.78
C ALA A 40 -8.85 -17.70 39.69
N GLY A 41 -8.04 -16.69 39.33
CA GLY A 41 -8.34 -15.70 38.29
C GLY A 41 -9.18 -14.50 38.74
N ILE A 42 -9.26 -14.24 40.05
CA ILE A 42 -10.10 -13.21 40.68
C ILE A 42 -9.17 -12.17 41.34
N TYR A 43 -8.82 -11.14 40.58
CA TYR A 43 -7.80 -10.15 40.97
C TYR A 43 -8.36 -8.86 41.60
N ASP A 44 -9.68 -8.62 41.53
CA ASP A 44 -10.28 -7.35 41.93
C ASP A 44 -11.65 -7.48 42.63
N LEU A 45 -12.11 -6.38 43.24
CA LEU A 45 -13.41 -6.32 43.91
C LEU A 45 -14.56 -6.66 42.96
N MET A 46 -14.43 -6.36 41.67
CA MET A 46 -15.46 -6.68 40.67
C MET A 46 -15.62 -8.19 40.50
N GLY A 47 -14.50 -8.91 40.37
CA GLY A 47 -14.47 -10.36 40.33
C GLY A 47 -15.13 -10.99 41.55
N VAL A 48 -14.89 -10.44 42.76
CA VAL A 48 -15.59 -10.88 43.98
C VAL A 48 -17.08 -10.54 43.93
N ALA A 49 -17.44 -9.32 43.52
CA ALA A 49 -18.81 -8.81 43.57
C ALA A 49 -19.79 -9.53 42.62
N VAL A 50 -19.32 -10.07 41.49
CA VAL A 50 -20.18 -10.75 40.49
C VAL A 50 -20.34 -12.25 40.74
N LEU A 51 -19.53 -12.87 41.59
CA LEU A 51 -19.62 -14.29 41.89
C LEU A 51 -20.86 -14.66 42.72
N THR A 52 -21.25 -15.93 42.63
CA THR A 52 -22.21 -16.52 43.57
C THR A 52 -21.50 -16.85 44.89
N PRO A 53 -22.21 -16.89 46.04
CA PRO A 53 -21.62 -17.29 47.31
C PRO A 53 -20.96 -18.67 47.28
N VAL A 54 -21.49 -19.60 46.48
CA VAL A 54 -20.92 -20.94 46.27
C VAL A 54 -19.59 -20.86 45.49
N ALA A 55 -19.58 -20.20 44.32
CA ALA A 55 -18.37 -20.12 43.51
C ALA A 55 -17.22 -19.37 44.20
N LEU A 56 -17.53 -18.33 44.99
CA LEU A 56 -16.53 -17.66 45.81
C LEU A 56 -16.09 -18.50 47.01
N SER A 57 -16.99 -19.27 47.62
CA SER A 57 -16.67 -20.21 48.71
C SER A 57 -15.68 -21.28 48.25
N GLU A 58 -15.89 -21.84 47.06
CA GLU A 58 -15.01 -22.81 46.41
C GLU A 58 -13.65 -22.18 46.05
N ALA A 59 -13.62 -21.04 45.36
CA ALA A 59 -12.39 -20.38 44.92
C ALA A 59 -11.49 -19.90 46.07
N ALA A 60 -12.05 -19.31 47.12
CA ALA A 60 -11.29 -18.82 48.27
C ALA A 60 -11.03 -19.87 49.36
N GLY A 61 -11.73 -21.02 49.32
CA GLY A 61 -11.73 -22.00 50.41
C GLY A 61 -12.28 -21.42 51.72
N MET A 62 -13.35 -20.61 51.64
CA MET A 62 -14.02 -19.97 52.78
C MET A 62 -15.46 -20.46 52.93
N GLY A 63 -16.07 -20.33 54.11
CA GLY A 63 -17.47 -20.71 54.31
C GLY A 63 -18.45 -19.82 53.52
N GLU A 64 -19.51 -20.40 52.96
CA GLU A 64 -20.47 -19.70 52.08
C GLU A 64 -21.12 -18.47 52.72
N ALA A 65 -21.34 -18.48 54.04
CA ALA A 65 -21.85 -17.32 54.78
C ALA A 65 -20.85 -16.14 54.86
N VAL A 66 -19.54 -16.43 54.83
CA VAL A 66 -18.47 -15.42 54.74
C VAL A 66 -18.37 -14.93 53.30
N ALA A 67 -18.41 -15.83 52.32
CA ALA A 67 -18.42 -15.48 50.90
C ALA A 67 -19.59 -14.53 50.56
N ARG A 68 -20.80 -14.83 51.05
CA ARG A 68 -21.99 -13.96 50.88
C ARG A 68 -21.79 -12.56 51.47
N LYS A 69 -21.13 -12.43 52.63
CA LYS A 69 -20.79 -11.14 53.24
C LYS A 69 -19.70 -10.40 52.46
N ALA A 70 -18.67 -11.10 51.98
CA ALA A 70 -17.62 -10.54 51.15
C ALA A 70 -18.19 -9.99 49.83
N ILE A 71 -19.08 -10.73 49.15
CA ILE A 71 -19.80 -10.27 47.95
C ILE A 71 -20.61 -9.01 48.24
N GLN A 72 -21.38 -8.98 49.34
CA GLN A 72 -22.19 -7.81 49.72
C GLN A 72 -21.32 -6.59 50.07
N ALA A 73 -20.19 -6.80 50.74
CA ALA A 73 -19.26 -5.72 51.07
C ALA A 73 -18.57 -5.18 49.81
N ALA A 74 -18.05 -6.06 48.94
CA ALA A 74 -17.49 -5.67 47.64
C ALA A 74 -18.50 -4.85 46.81
N ARG A 75 -19.75 -5.31 46.71
CA ARG A 75 -20.83 -4.56 46.06
C ARG A 75 -21.05 -3.18 46.69
N LYS A 76 -21.10 -3.10 48.03
CA LYS A 76 -21.30 -1.83 48.74
C LYS A 76 -20.13 -0.86 48.55
N MET A 77 -18.89 -1.35 48.61
CA MET A 77 -17.67 -0.58 48.40
C MET A 77 -17.60 -0.01 46.98
N MET A 78 -17.95 -0.83 45.98
CA MET A 78 -18.02 -0.43 44.56
C MET A 78 -19.30 0.35 44.18
N LYS A 79 -20.22 0.60 45.13
CA LYS A 79 -21.57 1.17 44.87
C LYS A 79 -22.36 0.39 43.81
N LEU A 80 -22.14 -0.92 43.70
CA LEU A 80 -22.89 -1.83 42.83
C LEU A 80 -24.28 -2.10 43.42
N GLY A 81 -25.23 -1.31 42.95
CA GLY A 81 -26.66 -1.43 43.24
C GLY A 81 -27.48 -0.75 42.14
N PHE A 82 -28.79 -0.66 42.34
CA PHE A 82 -29.63 0.15 41.46
C PHE A 82 -29.32 1.64 41.70
N GLN A 83 -28.66 2.27 40.73
CA GLN A 83 -28.53 3.72 40.64
C GLN A 83 -29.75 4.29 39.89
N ASP A 84 -30.15 5.52 40.22
CA ASP A 84 -31.20 6.21 39.45
C ASP A 84 -30.68 6.71 38.10
N GLY A 85 -31.61 7.06 37.21
CA GLY A 85 -31.29 7.49 35.85
C GLY A 85 -30.45 8.78 35.76
N LEU A 86 -30.57 9.70 36.73
CA LEU A 86 -29.80 10.94 36.77
C LEU A 86 -28.35 10.70 37.22
N GLU A 87 -28.11 9.77 38.14
CA GLU A 87 -26.74 9.37 38.50
C GLU A 87 -26.07 8.63 37.33
N PHE A 88 -26.80 7.77 36.62
CA PHE A 88 -26.27 7.10 35.42
C PHE A 88 -26.00 8.09 34.27
N GLU A 89 -26.90 9.06 34.04
CA GLU A 89 -26.68 10.13 33.06
C GLU A 89 -25.40 10.93 33.37
N LYS A 90 -25.16 11.27 34.65
CA LYS A 90 -23.92 11.95 35.07
C LYS A 90 -22.68 11.13 34.71
N LYS A 91 -22.66 9.81 34.96
CA LYS A 91 -21.55 8.91 34.58
C LYS A 91 -21.38 8.76 33.06
N ARG A 92 -22.47 8.87 32.28
CA ARG A 92 -22.43 8.91 30.80
C ARG A 92 -21.81 10.21 30.25
N LYS A 93 -21.75 11.31 31.01
CA LYS A 93 -21.08 12.56 30.58
C LYS A 93 -19.56 12.46 30.49
N GLU A 94 -18.95 11.44 31.10
CA GLU A 94 -17.51 11.16 31.01
C GLU A 94 -17.09 10.48 29.69
N VAL A 95 -18.06 9.99 28.91
CA VAL A 95 -17.79 9.26 27.67
C VAL A 95 -17.19 10.21 26.63
N LEU A 96 -16.08 9.80 26.05
CA LEU A 96 -15.39 10.49 24.96
C LEU A 96 -15.69 9.78 23.64
N ASN A 97 -15.39 10.46 22.53
CA ASN A 97 -15.47 9.87 21.20
C ASN A 97 -14.19 10.18 20.40
N ILE A 98 -13.81 9.27 19.51
CA ILE A 98 -12.67 9.39 18.61
C ILE A 98 -13.17 9.47 17.17
N THR A 99 -12.94 10.62 16.53
CA THR A 99 -13.29 10.89 15.13
C THR A 99 -12.63 9.88 14.21
N THR A 100 -13.41 9.40 13.25
CA THR A 100 -12.91 8.59 12.12
C THR A 100 -12.07 9.43 11.15
N GLY A 101 -12.24 10.76 11.15
CA GLY A 101 -11.72 11.71 10.14
C GLY A 101 -12.76 12.14 9.09
N SER A 102 -13.90 11.44 9.02
CA SER A 102 -15.03 11.75 8.14
C SER A 102 -16.23 12.16 8.99
N LYS A 103 -16.76 13.38 8.81
CA LYS A 103 -17.97 13.83 9.51
C LYS A 103 -19.18 12.99 9.14
N ASN A 104 -19.27 12.53 7.89
CA ASN A 104 -20.33 11.65 7.42
C ASN A 104 -20.32 10.30 8.14
N PHE A 105 -19.15 9.77 8.47
CA PHE A 105 -18.99 8.54 9.24
C PHE A 105 -19.17 8.80 10.75
N ASP A 106 -18.66 9.90 11.29
CA ASP A 106 -18.92 10.29 12.67
C ASP A 106 -20.42 10.56 12.92
N ASN A 107 -21.16 11.11 11.94
CA ASN A 107 -22.62 11.30 11.96
C ASN A 107 -23.40 9.97 12.00
N LEU A 108 -22.92 8.93 11.32
CA LEU A 108 -23.47 7.58 11.46
C LEU A 108 -23.28 7.04 12.89
N LEU A 109 -22.24 7.49 13.58
CA LEU A 109 -21.92 7.20 14.97
C LEU A 109 -22.38 8.33 15.92
N GLY A 110 -23.58 8.89 15.68
CA GLY A 110 -24.20 9.88 16.56
C GLY A 110 -23.59 11.29 16.52
N GLY A 111 -22.79 11.59 15.51
CA GLY A 111 -22.15 12.90 15.29
C GLY A 111 -20.81 13.09 16.00
N ARG A 112 -20.21 12.03 16.54
CA ARG A 112 -19.04 12.14 17.43
C ARG A 112 -17.90 11.16 17.14
N GLY A 113 -18.17 10.05 16.45
CA GLY A 113 -17.17 9.00 16.17
C GLY A 113 -17.16 7.87 17.20
N ILE A 114 -16.10 7.07 17.20
CA ILE A 114 -15.96 5.82 17.98
C ILE A 114 -16.01 6.12 19.49
N GLU A 115 -16.96 5.51 20.21
CA GLU A 115 -17.23 5.78 21.63
C GLU A 115 -16.23 5.09 22.59
N THR A 116 -15.86 5.73 23.70
CA THR A 116 -15.15 5.10 24.83
C THR A 116 -16.12 4.38 25.78
N LYS A 117 -15.62 3.48 26.64
CA LYS A 117 -16.46 2.53 27.42
C LYS A 117 -17.31 1.60 26.52
N ALA A 118 -16.83 1.34 25.31
CA ALA A 118 -17.53 0.54 24.30
C ALA A 118 -16.56 -0.28 23.43
N ILE A 119 -17.05 -1.39 22.90
CA ILE A 119 -16.38 -2.16 21.84
C ILE A 119 -17.06 -1.83 20.50
N THR A 120 -16.29 -1.33 19.53
CA THR A 120 -16.75 -1.15 18.15
C THR A 120 -16.13 -2.19 17.24
N GLU A 121 -16.96 -3.07 16.67
CA GLU A 121 -16.59 -4.00 15.61
C GLU A 121 -16.70 -3.32 14.25
N ALA A 122 -15.65 -3.40 13.45
CA ALA A 122 -15.69 -3.13 12.02
C ALA A 122 -15.44 -4.43 11.24
N PHE A 123 -16.42 -4.88 10.46
CA PHE A 123 -16.32 -6.10 9.67
C PHE A 123 -16.66 -5.84 8.19
N GLY A 124 -16.02 -6.60 7.31
CA GLY A 124 -16.20 -6.48 5.86
C GLY A 124 -15.15 -7.29 5.12
N ALA A 125 -15.42 -7.64 3.86
CA ALA A 125 -14.50 -8.43 3.04
C ALA A 125 -13.12 -7.74 2.92
N TYR A 126 -12.04 -8.54 3.06
CA TYR A 126 -10.68 -8.07 2.82
C TYR A 126 -10.57 -7.40 1.45
N GLY A 127 -9.78 -6.32 1.38
CA GLY A 127 -9.24 -5.83 0.10
C GLY A 127 -10.22 -5.77 -1.04
N SER A 128 -11.37 -5.10 -0.83
CA SER A 128 -12.60 -5.05 -1.66
C SER A 128 -12.47 -4.52 -3.11
N GLY A 129 -11.29 -4.68 -3.71
CA GLY A 129 -10.83 -4.23 -5.01
C GLY A 129 -9.36 -4.58 -5.15
N LYS A 130 -9.07 -5.88 -5.16
CA LYS A 130 -7.81 -6.47 -5.62
C LYS A 130 -8.03 -7.61 -6.62
N CYS A 131 -9.23 -8.18 -6.64
CA CYS A 131 -9.53 -9.38 -7.41
C CYS A 131 -9.29 -9.14 -8.90
N VAL A 132 -8.45 -10.00 -9.50
CA VAL A 132 -8.06 -10.01 -10.91
C VAL A 132 -8.72 -11.19 -11.62
N SER A 133 -8.91 -11.12 -12.95
CA SER A 133 -9.44 -12.25 -13.72
C SER A 133 -8.60 -13.52 -13.59
N LYS A 134 -9.23 -14.68 -13.73
CA LYS A 134 -8.59 -16.00 -13.68
C LYS A 134 -7.37 -16.17 -14.60
N ASP A 135 -7.38 -15.51 -15.76
CA ASP A 135 -6.31 -15.56 -16.77
C ASP A 135 -5.20 -14.51 -16.55
N THR A 136 -5.23 -13.76 -15.45
CA THR A 136 -4.17 -12.82 -15.10
C THR A 136 -2.90 -13.58 -14.73
N ILE A 137 -1.83 -13.35 -15.49
CA ILE A 137 -0.49 -13.88 -15.18
C ILE A 137 0.04 -13.19 -13.93
N VAL A 138 0.57 -13.99 -13.00
CA VAL A 138 1.13 -13.54 -11.72
C VAL A 138 2.53 -14.08 -11.53
N SER A 139 3.34 -13.33 -10.77
CA SER A 139 4.69 -13.73 -10.41
C SER A 139 4.73 -14.09 -8.93
N TYR A 140 4.99 -15.36 -8.64
CA TYR A 140 5.12 -15.86 -7.28
C TYR A 140 6.33 -16.78 -7.15
N PHE A 141 6.71 -17.11 -5.92
CA PHE A 141 7.81 -18.01 -5.59
C PHE A 141 7.32 -19.10 -4.65
N ASN A 142 7.91 -20.28 -4.72
CA ASN A 142 7.97 -21.20 -3.58
C ASN A 142 9.44 -21.45 -3.22
N ASP A 143 9.67 -22.39 -2.31
CA ASP A 143 10.90 -22.58 -1.51
C ASP A 143 12.24 -22.50 -2.29
N THR A 144 12.27 -22.76 -3.60
CA THR A 144 13.45 -22.56 -4.49
C THR A 144 13.15 -22.06 -5.90
N ARG A 145 11.91 -21.66 -6.26
CA ARG A 145 11.57 -21.36 -7.68
C ARG A 145 10.63 -20.17 -7.87
N MET A 146 10.93 -19.35 -8.88
CA MET A 146 10.04 -18.31 -9.40
C MET A 146 9.14 -18.90 -10.49
N HIS A 147 7.84 -18.69 -10.36
CA HIS A 147 6.81 -19.10 -11.30
C HIS A 147 6.13 -17.88 -11.93
N VAL A 148 5.85 -17.98 -13.23
CA VAL A 148 5.11 -16.96 -14.00
C VAL A 148 4.04 -17.69 -14.81
N GLU A 149 2.84 -17.74 -14.26
CA GLU A 149 1.67 -18.49 -14.75
C GLU A 149 0.38 -17.76 -14.37
N THR A 150 -0.80 -18.25 -14.79
CA THR A 150 -2.07 -17.62 -14.44
C THR A 150 -2.40 -17.83 -12.96
N ILE A 151 -3.04 -16.84 -12.33
CA ILE A 151 -3.47 -16.94 -10.93
C ILE A 151 -4.43 -18.13 -10.70
N GLN A 152 -5.18 -18.54 -11.72
CA GLN A 152 -5.96 -19.77 -11.68
C GLN A 152 -5.07 -21.02 -11.64
N GLU A 153 -4.08 -21.17 -12.53
CA GLU A 153 -3.15 -22.31 -12.49
C GLU A 153 -2.48 -22.43 -11.12
N THR A 154 -2.07 -21.31 -10.53
CA THR A 154 -1.50 -21.27 -9.17
C THR A 154 -2.53 -21.68 -8.11
N TYR A 155 -3.76 -21.14 -8.17
CA TYR A 155 -4.82 -21.50 -7.23
C TYR A 155 -5.12 -22.99 -7.27
N ASP A 156 -5.34 -23.56 -8.46
CA ASP A 156 -5.74 -24.95 -8.64
C ASP A 156 -4.61 -25.91 -8.21
N LYS A 157 -3.34 -25.57 -8.51
CA LYS A 157 -2.13 -26.27 -8.05
C LYS A 157 -2.01 -26.35 -6.53
N TYR A 158 -2.26 -25.26 -5.80
CA TYR A 158 -2.21 -25.28 -4.34
C TYR A 158 -3.50 -25.81 -3.71
N LYS A 159 -4.65 -25.74 -4.39
CA LYS A 159 -5.89 -26.40 -3.98
C LYS A 159 -5.71 -27.92 -3.91
N GLU A 160 -5.07 -28.53 -4.92
CA GLU A 160 -4.77 -29.96 -4.91
C GLU A 160 -3.83 -30.36 -3.76
N LYS A 161 -2.88 -29.49 -3.41
CA LYS A 161 -1.86 -29.77 -2.37
C LYS A 161 -2.35 -29.52 -0.94
N ASN A 162 -3.05 -28.39 -0.72
CA ASN A 162 -3.34 -27.84 0.61
C ASN A 162 -4.84 -27.84 0.95
N GLY A 163 -5.70 -28.19 -0.01
CA GLY A 163 -7.15 -28.10 0.12
C GLY A 163 -7.72 -26.70 -0.18
N GLU A 164 -9.00 -26.68 -0.53
CA GLU A 164 -9.78 -25.46 -0.74
C GLU A 164 -10.71 -25.23 0.46
N LEU A 165 -10.60 -24.08 1.11
CA LEU A 165 -11.44 -23.66 2.22
C LEU A 165 -12.55 -22.74 1.71
N LYS A 166 -13.75 -22.83 2.27
CA LYS A 166 -14.82 -21.87 1.98
C LYS A 166 -14.52 -20.53 2.68
N ALA A 167 -14.61 -19.43 1.96
CA ALA A 167 -14.34 -18.08 2.44
C ALA A 167 -15.34 -17.11 1.80
N ASP A 168 -16.07 -16.35 2.60
CA ASP A 168 -17.01 -15.30 2.16
C ASP A 168 -17.87 -15.73 0.95
N GLU A 169 -17.87 -14.94 -0.12
CA GLU A 169 -18.64 -15.20 -1.36
C GLU A 169 -17.92 -16.17 -2.33
N GLY A 170 -16.94 -16.93 -1.83
CA GLY A 170 -16.16 -17.88 -2.62
C GLY A 170 -15.28 -18.82 -1.78
N PHE A 171 -13.99 -18.87 -2.10
CA PHE A 171 -13.08 -19.91 -1.66
C PHE A 171 -11.63 -19.42 -1.51
N ALA A 172 -10.92 -19.88 -0.49
CA ALA A 172 -9.50 -19.57 -0.26
C ALA A 172 -8.64 -20.84 -0.18
N VAL A 173 -7.41 -20.76 -0.66
CA VAL A 173 -6.39 -21.83 -0.56
C VAL A 173 -5.22 -21.29 0.27
N PRO A 174 -4.92 -21.87 1.45
CA PRO A 174 -3.74 -21.51 2.23
C PRO A 174 -2.44 -21.76 1.44
N ILE A 175 -1.50 -20.83 1.45
CA ILE A 175 -0.27 -20.89 0.66
C ILE A 175 0.94 -20.33 1.42
N SER A 176 1.10 -20.64 2.71
CA SER A 176 2.16 -20.09 3.57
C SER A 176 3.61 -20.28 3.09
N THR A 177 3.90 -21.21 2.17
CA THR A 177 5.23 -21.36 1.53
C THR A 177 5.38 -20.57 0.22
N VAL A 178 4.33 -19.88 -0.21
CA VAL A 178 4.34 -19.01 -1.39
C VAL A 178 4.73 -17.59 -0.99
N LYS A 179 5.62 -17.02 -1.79
CA LYS A 179 6.01 -15.62 -1.71
C LYS A 179 5.61 -14.88 -2.98
N VAL A 180 5.43 -13.57 -2.90
CA VAL A 180 5.10 -12.71 -4.03
C VAL A 180 6.00 -11.47 -4.05
N LEU A 181 6.07 -10.82 -5.22
CA LEU A 181 6.72 -9.53 -5.37
C LEU A 181 5.79 -8.41 -4.90
N SER A 182 6.10 -7.76 -3.78
CA SER A 182 5.33 -6.68 -3.13
C SER A 182 6.13 -5.38 -3.09
N TRP A 183 5.45 -4.23 -3.04
CA TRP A 183 6.07 -2.92 -2.86
C TRP A 183 6.16 -2.59 -1.36
N VAL A 184 7.38 -2.46 -0.84
CA VAL A 184 7.67 -2.26 0.59
C VAL A 184 8.83 -1.27 0.71
N ASP A 185 8.68 -0.22 1.52
CA ASP A 185 9.69 0.81 1.78
C ASP A 185 10.25 1.47 0.50
N GLY A 186 9.38 1.81 -0.46
CA GLY A 186 9.79 2.46 -1.71
C GLY A 186 10.56 1.55 -2.69
N ARG A 187 10.51 0.22 -2.51
CA ARG A 187 11.17 -0.75 -3.40
C ARG A 187 10.38 -2.06 -3.53
N MET A 188 10.68 -2.82 -4.58
CA MET A 188 10.22 -4.20 -4.72
C MET A 188 10.93 -5.11 -3.70
N LYS A 189 10.17 -5.90 -2.95
CA LYS A 189 10.66 -7.01 -2.10
C LYS A 189 9.92 -8.32 -2.41
N VAL A 190 10.53 -9.44 -2.05
CA VAL A 190 9.84 -10.75 -2.00
C VAL A 190 9.31 -10.95 -0.59
N VAL A 191 8.01 -11.17 -0.45
CA VAL A 191 7.31 -11.28 0.83
C VAL A 191 6.40 -12.51 0.85
N ASN A 192 6.09 -13.04 2.02
CA ASN A 192 5.17 -14.18 2.16
C ASN A 192 3.73 -13.79 1.78
N SER A 193 2.93 -14.77 1.34
CA SER A 193 1.49 -14.65 1.14
C SER A 193 0.76 -15.78 1.86
N ASP A 194 -0.37 -15.46 2.50
CA ASP A 194 -1.02 -16.39 3.43
C ASP A 194 -2.03 -17.30 2.74
N CYS A 195 -2.82 -16.75 1.82
CA CYS A 195 -3.76 -17.51 1.00
C CYS A 195 -3.99 -16.86 -0.38
N ILE A 196 -4.44 -17.66 -1.34
CA ILE A 196 -5.06 -17.17 -2.58
C ILE A 196 -6.57 -17.27 -2.41
N TYR A 197 -7.27 -16.16 -2.55
CA TYR A 197 -8.73 -16.08 -2.50
C TYR A 197 -9.32 -16.05 -3.91
N LYS A 198 -10.55 -16.54 -4.09
CA LYS A 198 -11.37 -16.33 -5.28
C LYS A 198 -12.85 -16.16 -4.95
N GLU A 199 -13.55 -15.36 -5.75
CA GLU A 199 -14.98 -15.06 -5.64
C GLU A 199 -15.60 -14.91 -7.03
N LYS A 200 -16.92 -15.06 -7.18
CA LYS A 200 -17.59 -14.80 -8.45
C LYS A 200 -17.99 -13.34 -8.58
N VAL A 201 -17.71 -12.72 -9.72
CA VAL A 201 -18.20 -11.37 -10.04
C VAL A 201 -18.90 -11.33 -11.38
N LYS A 202 -19.96 -10.54 -11.46
CA LYS A 202 -20.74 -10.35 -12.69
C LYS A 202 -19.99 -9.56 -13.76
N LYS A 203 -19.09 -8.66 -13.35
CA LYS A 203 -18.43 -7.70 -14.24
C LYS A 203 -16.95 -7.53 -13.97
N LEU A 204 -16.21 -7.27 -15.05
CA LEU A 204 -14.80 -6.87 -15.04
C LEU A 204 -14.61 -5.55 -15.77
N PHE A 205 -13.50 -4.89 -15.46
CA PHE A 205 -12.98 -3.76 -16.19
C PHE A 205 -11.68 -4.18 -16.89
N ILE A 206 -11.56 -3.83 -18.16
CA ILE A 206 -10.39 -4.10 -19.00
C ILE A 206 -9.68 -2.78 -19.26
N VAL A 207 -8.56 -2.56 -18.58
CA VAL A 207 -7.67 -1.42 -18.82
C VAL A 207 -6.64 -1.82 -19.86
N LYS A 208 -6.55 -1.07 -20.95
CA LYS A 208 -5.53 -1.23 -21.98
C LYS A 208 -4.61 -0.01 -21.98
N THR A 209 -3.30 -0.22 -21.97
CA THR A 209 -2.31 0.88 -21.97
C THR A 209 -1.50 0.94 -23.25
N ARG A 210 -0.76 2.04 -23.41
CA ARG A 210 0.06 2.34 -24.58
C ARG A 210 1.23 1.38 -24.77
N ARG A 211 1.91 0.95 -23.70
CA ARG A 211 2.87 -0.18 -23.78
C ARG A 211 2.19 -1.54 -23.97
N GLY A 212 0.86 -1.60 -23.94
CA GLY A 212 0.08 -2.81 -24.18
C GLY A 212 -0.15 -3.66 -22.93
N ARG A 213 -0.18 -3.04 -21.74
CA ARG A 213 -0.74 -3.70 -20.56
C ARG A 213 -2.21 -3.97 -20.82
N ILE A 214 -2.70 -5.12 -20.37
CA ILE A 214 -4.10 -5.50 -20.35
C ILE A 214 -4.38 -5.96 -18.92
N LEU A 215 -5.01 -5.09 -18.13
CA LEU A 215 -5.43 -5.40 -16.76
C LEU A 215 -6.91 -5.74 -16.81
N LYS A 216 -7.24 -6.99 -16.51
CA LYS A 216 -8.62 -7.48 -16.38
C LYS A 216 -8.91 -7.64 -14.90
N VAL A 217 -9.59 -6.67 -14.33
CA VAL A 217 -9.70 -6.52 -12.87
C VAL A 217 -11.09 -6.04 -12.48
N THR A 218 -11.50 -6.29 -11.24
CA THR A 218 -12.76 -5.71 -10.74
C THR A 218 -12.73 -4.18 -10.86
N GLY A 219 -13.87 -3.52 -11.09
CA GLY A 219 -13.88 -2.05 -11.22
C GLY A 219 -13.34 -1.33 -9.99
N ASN A 220 -13.43 -1.96 -8.83
CA ASN A 220 -12.86 -1.45 -7.59
C ASN A 220 -11.33 -1.60 -7.48
N HIS A 221 -10.67 -2.34 -8.37
CA HIS A 221 -9.24 -2.65 -8.27
C HIS A 221 -8.37 -1.39 -8.32
N GLN A 222 -7.50 -1.19 -7.32
CA GLN A 222 -6.62 -0.02 -7.27
C GLN A 222 -5.30 -0.26 -8.00
N VAL A 223 -4.94 0.68 -8.88
CA VAL A 223 -3.62 0.76 -9.50
C VAL A 223 -2.94 2.05 -9.08
N LEU A 224 -1.61 2.04 -8.99
CA LEU A 224 -0.86 3.24 -8.70
C LEU A 224 -0.85 4.12 -9.96
N SER A 225 -1.24 5.38 -9.82
CA SER A 225 -1.51 6.36 -10.88
C SER A 225 -0.82 7.68 -10.55
N PHE A 226 -0.83 8.62 -11.49
CA PHE A 226 -0.36 9.99 -11.27
C PHE A 226 -1.48 10.99 -11.54
N ASP A 227 -1.81 11.77 -10.53
CA ASP A 227 -2.66 12.96 -10.60
C ASP A 227 -2.15 13.97 -9.58
N ARG A 228 -1.39 14.97 -10.06
CA ARG A 228 -0.66 15.99 -9.28
C ARG A 228 0.17 15.43 -8.09
N GLY A 229 0.60 14.17 -8.21
CA GLY A 229 1.22 13.36 -7.15
C GLY A 229 0.99 11.87 -7.43
N VAL A 230 1.73 10.98 -6.75
CA VAL A 230 1.64 9.52 -6.94
C VAL A 230 0.55 8.94 -6.03
N ASN A 231 -0.54 8.44 -6.62
CA ASN A 231 -1.79 8.13 -5.89
C ASN A 231 -2.44 6.81 -6.34
N TRP A 232 -3.06 6.07 -5.42
CA TRP A 232 -3.80 4.83 -5.73
C TRP A 232 -5.22 5.11 -6.26
N VAL A 233 -5.45 4.91 -7.56
CA VAL A 233 -6.73 5.19 -8.24
C VAL A 233 -7.46 3.89 -8.56
N LYS A 234 -8.79 3.83 -8.36
CA LYS A 234 -9.56 2.63 -8.75
C LYS A 234 -9.74 2.54 -10.26
N THR A 235 -9.81 1.32 -10.76
CA THR A 235 -9.90 1.00 -12.18
C THR A 235 -11.11 1.63 -12.86
N ASN A 236 -12.27 1.67 -12.20
CA ASN A 236 -13.48 2.32 -12.73
C ASN A 236 -13.43 3.85 -12.75
N MET A 237 -12.42 4.48 -12.16
CA MET A 237 -12.17 5.92 -12.20
C MET A 237 -11.09 6.32 -13.22
N LEU A 238 -10.29 5.34 -13.69
CA LEU A 238 -9.36 5.54 -14.80
C LEU A 238 -10.11 5.90 -16.08
N LYS A 239 -9.49 6.72 -16.91
CA LYS A 239 -10.00 7.15 -18.22
C LYS A 239 -8.90 7.04 -19.27
N GLY A 240 -9.28 7.12 -20.54
CA GLY A 240 -8.29 7.32 -21.61
C GLY A 240 -7.43 8.55 -21.30
N GLY A 241 -6.11 8.35 -21.21
CA GLY A 241 -5.15 9.36 -20.78
C GLY A 241 -4.70 9.25 -19.32
N SER A 242 -5.34 8.48 -18.43
CA SER A 242 -4.79 8.25 -17.06
C SER A 242 -3.40 7.60 -17.12
N LEU A 243 -2.59 7.79 -16.09
CA LEU A 243 -1.28 7.14 -15.98
C LEU A 243 -1.34 5.91 -15.05
N ILE A 244 -0.55 4.89 -15.35
CA ILE A 244 -0.33 3.73 -14.48
C ILE A 244 1.17 3.60 -14.23
N ALA A 245 1.54 3.52 -12.96
CA ALA A 245 2.89 3.20 -12.51
C ALA A 245 3.17 1.70 -12.63
N SER A 246 4.44 1.39 -12.84
CA SER A 246 4.96 0.04 -12.93
C SER A 246 6.39 -0.02 -12.42
N PRO A 247 6.85 -1.19 -11.93
CA PRO A 247 8.21 -1.33 -11.43
C PRO A 247 9.27 -1.01 -12.51
N LYS A 248 10.40 -0.45 -12.07
CA LYS A 248 11.56 -0.17 -12.93
C LYS A 248 12.49 -1.36 -13.14
N GLU A 249 12.60 -2.22 -12.13
CA GLU A 249 13.44 -3.41 -12.14
C GLU A 249 12.84 -4.45 -11.19
N ILE A 250 13.09 -5.74 -11.47
CA ILE A 250 12.83 -6.83 -10.53
C ILE A 250 14.17 -7.34 -10.02
N ASN A 251 14.55 -6.93 -8.80
CA ASN A 251 15.75 -7.41 -8.13
C ASN A 251 15.40 -8.56 -7.16
N LEU A 252 16.17 -9.64 -7.23
CA LEU A 252 15.88 -10.94 -6.63
C LEU A 252 17.18 -11.66 -6.31
N THR A 253 17.17 -12.52 -5.30
CA THR A 253 18.25 -13.48 -5.03
C THR A 253 18.43 -14.42 -6.22
N THR A 254 19.66 -14.84 -6.48
CA THR A 254 20.03 -15.61 -7.68
C THR A 254 20.51 -17.01 -7.35
N GLU A 255 20.17 -17.99 -8.20
CA GLU A 255 20.63 -19.38 -8.10
C GLU A 255 21.52 -19.75 -9.30
N SER A 256 22.55 -20.57 -9.07
CA SER A 256 23.47 -21.05 -10.10
C SER A 256 23.00 -22.39 -10.69
N ILE A 257 21.88 -22.36 -11.42
CA ILE A 257 21.30 -23.55 -12.08
C ILE A 257 21.89 -23.74 -13.50
N TYR A 258 22.07 -22.64 -14.23
CA TYR A 258 22.47 -22.64 -15.62
C TYR A 258 23.77 -21.85 -15.83
N ASP A 259 24.66 -22.36 -16.69
CA ASP A 259 25.76 -21.58 -17.26
C ASP A 259 25.29 -20.77 -18.49
N GLU A 260 26.10 -19.81 -18.93
CA GLU A 260 25.75 -18.88 -20.02
C GLU A 260 25.50 -19.56 -21.37
N ASP A 261 26.33 -20.54 -21.75
CA ASP A 261 26.18 -21.28 -23.01
C ASP A 261 24.92 -22.15 -22.98
N ASN A 262 24.61 -22.78 -21.84
CA ASN A 262 23.37 -23.53 -21.63
C ASN A 262 22.14 -22.63 -21.78
N ALA A 263 22.17 -21.45 -21.15
CA ALA A 263 21.09 -20.48 -21.23
C ALA A 263 20.89 -19.94 -22.65
N TYR A 264 21.98 -19.62 -23.36
CA TYR A 264 21.93 -19.18 -24.75
C TYR A 264 21.37 -20.26 -25.70
N PHE A 265 21.74 -21.54 -25.50
CA PHE A 265 21.14 -22.67 -26.23
C PHE A 265 19.62 -22.78 -26.00
N LEU A 266 19.17 -22.64 -24.74
CA LEU A 266 17.74 -22.66 -24.42
C LEU A 266 17.00 -21.47 -25.04
N GLY A 267 17.61 -20.28 -25.03
CA GLY A 267 17.07 -19.10 -25.71
C GLY A 267 16.85 -19.33 -27.21
N LEU A 268 17.86 -19.87 -27.90
CA LEU A 268 17.75 -20.25 -29.32
C LEU A 268 16.67 -21.31 -29.57
N PHE A 269 16.52 -22.31 -28.69
CA PHE A 269 15.44 -23.30 -28.84
C PHE A 269 14.06 -22.67 -28.61
N VAL A 270 13.94 -21.75 -27.66
CA VAL A 270 12.69 -21.02 -27.41
C VAL A 270 12.33 -20.13 -28.61
N ALA A 271 13.29 -19.57 -29.33
CA ALA A 271 13.05 -18.95 -30.64
C ALA A 271 12.74 -20.00 -31.73
N GLU A 272 13.77 -20.68 -32.24
CA GLU A 272 13.77 -21.44 -33.50
C GLU A 272 13.66 -22.97 -33.34
N GLY A 273 13.55 -23.46 -32.11
CA GLY A 273 13.44 -24.88 -31.81
C GLY A 273 12.08 -25.49 -32.16
N THR A 274 12.10 -26.73 -32.63
CA THR A 274 10.94 -27.60 -32.85
C THR A 274 11.18 -28.99 -32.24
N SER A 275 10.10 -29.62 -31.79
CA SER A 275 10.11 -30.95 -31.15
C SER A 275 10.14 -32.12 -32.12
N ASN A 276 9.66 -31.93 -33.36
CA ASN A 276 9.53 -33.01 -34.34
C ASN A 276 9.85 -32.51 -35.77
N PRO A 277 11.00 -32.91 -36.37
CA PRO A 277 12.13 -33.56 -35.70
C PRO A 277 12.72 -32.65 -34.61
N PHE A 278 13.32 -33.21 -33.57
CA PHE A 278 13.92 -32.42 -32.48
C PHE A 278 15.14 -31.65 -33.01
N SER A 279 14.96 -30.36 -33.29
CA SER A 279 15.91 -29.55 -34.06
C SER A 279 15.76 -28.05 -33.86
N ILE A 280 16.79 -27.29 -34.21
CA ILE A 280 16.75 -25.83 -34.41
C ILE A 280 16.99 -25.55 -35.89
N SER A 281 16.23 -24.62 -36.47
CA SER A 281 16.44 -24.15 -37.86
C SER A 281 16.85 -22.69 -37.89
N ILE A 282 17.96 -22.36 -38.55
CA ILE A 282 18.55 -21.02 -38.57
C ILE A 282 19.12 -20.70 -39.95
N THR A 283 19.30 -19.42 -40.26
CA THR A 283 19.92 -18.97 -41.53
C THR A 283 21.36 -18.51 -41.39
N ASP A 284 21.88 -18.39 -40.16
CA ASP A 284 23.24 -17.91 -39.93
C ASP A 284 24.24 -19.05 -39.70
N GLU A 285 25.36 -18.98 -40.42
CA GLU A 285 26.43 -19.97 -40.36
C GLU A 285 27.16 -20.00 -39.00
N SER A 286 27.39 -18.84 -38.37
CA SER A 286 28.15 -18.73 -37.12
C SER A 286 27.41 -19.33 -35.92
N ILE A 287 26.08 -19.16 -35.83
CA ILE A 287 25.28 -19.89 -34.83
C ILE A 287 25.20 -21.38 -35.17
N LYS A 288 25.15 -21.77 -36.45
CA LYS A 288 25.20 -23.19 -36.86
C LYS A 288 26.49 -23.85 -36.36
N ASP A 289 27.64 -23.21 -36.55
CA ASP A 289 28.93 -23.72 -36.05
C ASP A 289 29.00 -23.69 -34.52
N TRP A 290 28.54 -22.62 -33.87
CA TRP A 290 28.50 -22.55 -32.40
C TRP A 290 27.61 -23.66 -31.81
N LEU A 291 26.42 -23.91 -32.37
CA LEU A 291 25.51 -24.99 -31.94
C LEU A 291 26.16 -26.36 -32.10
N CYS A 292 26.83 -26.63 -33.23
CA CYS A 292 27.50 -27.91 -33.46
C CYS A 292 28.63 -28.14 -32.45
N ASN A 293 29.44 -27.10 -32.20
CA ASN A 293 30.54 -27.15 -31.23
C ASN A 293 30.04 -27.29 -29.78
N TYR A 294 28.98 -26.56 -29.41
CA TYR A 294 28.34 -26.65 -28.09
C TYR A 294 27.79 -28.06 -27.84
N ILE A 295 27.05 -28.63 -28.80
CA ILE A 295 26.48 -29.98 -28.66
C ILE A 295 27.57 -31.05 -28.58
N ASN A 296 28.64 -30.93 -29.39
CA ASN A 296 29.78 -31.84 -29.32
C ASN A 296 30.47 -31.77 -27.94
N LYS A 297 30.79 -30.56 -27.45
CA LYS A 297 31.43 -30.33 -26.15
C LYS A 297 30.58 -30.79 -24.96
N LYS A 298 29.25 -30.55 -24.99
CA LYS A 298 28.34 -30.79 -23.85
C LYS A 298 27.77 -32.21 -23.81
N PHE A 299 27.51 -32.82 -24.97
CA PHE A 299 26.82 -34.11 -25.09
C PHE A 299 27.62 -35.19 -25.83
N SER A 300 28.87 -34.91 -26.21
CA SER A 300 29.81 -35.86 -26.84
C SER A 300 29.29 -36.48 -28.15
N TYR A 301 28.54 -35.73 -28.95
CA TYR A 301 28.17 -36.13 -30.31
C TYR A 301 28.10 -34.92 -31.27
N THR A 302 28.39 -35.15 -32.54
CA THR A 302 28.16 -34.15 -33.59
C THR A 302 26.72 -34.26 -34.11
N PRO A 303 25.91 -33.18 -34.07
CA PRO A 303 24.53 -33.21 -34.55
C PRO A 303 24.46 -33.29 -36.09
N THR A 304 23.34 -33.76 -36.62
CA THR A 304 23.13 -33.83 -38.08
C THR A 304 22.63 -32.50 -38.59
N VAL A 305 23.37 -31.86 -39.50
CA VAL A 305 22.96 -30.62 -40.16
C VAL A 305 22.36 -30.93 -41.53
N ARG A 306 21.13 -30.47 -41.79
CA ARG A 306 20.52 -30.47 -43.12
C ARG A 306 20.52 -29.05 -43.67
N VAL A 307 20.98 -28.86 -44.90
CA VAL A 307 20.99 -27.55 -45.56
C VAL A 307 19.88 -27.51 -46.62
N ARG A 308 19.07 -26.46 -46.60
CA ARG A 308 18.09 -26.16 -47.65
C ARG A 308 18.41 -24.81 -48.26
N ILE A 309 18.68 -24.81 -49.56
CA ILE A 309 18.87 -23.61 -50.37
C ILE A 309 17.59 -23.41 -51.20
N LEU A 310 17.10 -22.18 -51.25
CA LEU A 310 15.98 -21.77 -52.10
C LEU A 310 16.42 -20.56 -52.91
N GLU A 311 16.01 -20.50 -54.18
CA GLU A 311 16.40 -19.43 -55.08
C GLU A 311 16.01 -18.05 -54.52
N GLY A 312 16.96 -17.11 -54.53
CA GLY A 312 16.79 -15.78 -53.94
C GLY A 312 16.71 -15.72 -52.41
N ARG A 313 17.10 -16.77 -51.66
CA ARG A 313 17.10 -16.77 -50.19
C ARG A 313 18.42 -17.27 -49.61
N LEU A 314 18.72 -16.85 -48.37
CA LEU A 314 19.82 -17.37 -47.58
C LEU A 314 19.65 -18.88 -47.31
N PRO A 315 20.76 -19.64 -47.18
CA PRO A 315 20.70 -21.05 -46.79
C PRO A 315 20.04 -21.21 -45.42
N CYS A 316 19.18 -22.22 -45.29
CA CYS A 316 18.59 -22.61 -44.00
C CYS A 316 19.25 -23.90 -43.52
N TYR A 317 19.86 -23.85 -42.34
CA TYR A 317 20.50 -24.96 -41.66
C TYR A 317 19.54 -25.49 -40.58
N THR A 318 19.13 -26.75 -40.70
CA THR A 318 18.35 -27.46 -39.68
C THR A 318 19.28 -28.43 -38.94
N ILE A 319 19.59 -28.12 -37.69
CA ILE A 319 20.47 -28.91 -36.82
C ILE A 319 19.60 -29.86 -36.00
N ILE A 320 19.74 -31.17 -36.22
CA ILE A 320 18.95 -32.23 -35.59
C ILE A 320 19.71 -32.82 -34.40
N PHE A 321 19.04 -32.87 -33.25
CA PHE A 321 19.60 -33.31 -31.97
C PHE A 321 19.18 -34.74 -31.62
N ARG A 322 20.03 -35.44 -30.88
CA ARG A 322 19.73 -36.77 -30.31
C ARG A 322 18.84 -36.64 -29.07
N ASN A 323 18.13 -37.71 -28.72
CA ASN A 323 17.30 -37.77 -27.50
C ASN A 323 18.09 -37.49 -26.21
N SER A 324 19.41 -37.73 -26.16
CA SER A 324 20.26 -37.39 -25.01
C SER A 324 20.24 -35.90 -24.66
N THR A 325 20.08 -35.00 -25.64
CA THR A 325 19.98 -33.55 -25.40
C THR A 325 18.66 -33.15 -24.73
N LYS A 326 17.62 -34.00 -24.74
CA LYS A 326 16.32 -33.69 -24.11
C LYS A 326 16.37 -33.53 -22.60
N VAL A 327 17.39 -34.10 -21.93
CA VAL A 327 17.58 -34.00 -20.47
C VAL A 327 17.61 -32.55 -19.97
N MET A 328 18.05 -31.62 -20.82
CA MET A 328 18.23 -30.20 -20.48
C MET A 328 16.99 -29.34 -20.79
N MET A 329 15.98 -29.88 -21.48
CA MET A 329 14.92 -29.07 -22.09
C MET A 329 13.79 -28.66 -21.14
N GLU A 330 13.74 -29.15 -19.90
CA GLU A 330 12.66 -28.89 -18.93
C GLU A 330 11.22 -28.97 -19.52
N ARG A 331 10.96 -29.95 -20.41
CA ARG A 331 9.71 -30.16 -21.18
C ARG A 331 9.47 -29.23 -22.38
N LEU A 332 10.37 -28.29 -22.71
CA LEU A 332 10.32 -27.52 -23.96
C LEU A 332 10.34 -28.42 -25.21
N ASP A 333 10.93 -29.61 -25.11
CA ASP A 333 10.90 -30.65 -26.14
C ASP A 333 9.50 -31.21 -26.42
N ARG A 334 8.47 -30.79 -25.68
CA ARG A 334 7.06 -31.18 -25.85
C ARG A 334 6.16 -30.00 -26.27
N CYS A 335 6.74 -28.84 -26.56
CA CYS A 335 6.00 -27.63 -26.93
C CYS A 335 5.83 -27.45 -28.45
N ASN A 336 4.83 -26.64 -28.80
CA ASN A 336 4.67 -26.01 -30.11
C ASN A 336 4.78 -24.48 -29.97
N SER A 337 4.79 -23.75 -31.08
CA SER A 337 4.97 -22.29 -31.10
C SER A 337 3.93 -21.49 -30.27
N SER A 338 2.76 -22.06 -29.98
CA SER A 338 1.68 -21.39 -29.23
C SER A 338 1.75 -21.62 -27.72
N ASN A 339 2.54 -22.61 -27.25
CA ASN A 339 2.69 -22.93 -25.83
C ASN A 339 4.15 -23.02 -25.34
N LYS A 340 5.12 -22.52 -26.12
CA LYS A 340 6.50 -22.28 -25.64
C LYS A 340 6.49 -21.41 -24.38
N PHE A 341 7.49 -21.60 -23.52
CA PHE A 341 7.68 -20.89 -22.24
C PHE A 341 9.18 -20.71 -21.95
N ILE A 342 9.53 -20.00 -20.88
CA ILE A 342 10.89 -19.88 -20.33
C ILE A 342 11.05 -20.87 -19.16
N PRO A 343 12.09 -21.73 -19.13
CA PRO A 343 12.38 -22.62 -18.00
C PRO A 343 12.51 -21.88 -16.67
N GLU A 344 12.00 -22.45 -15.59
CA GLU A 344 11.84 -21.77 -14.30
C GLU A 344 13.18 -21.34 -13.70
N GLY A 345 14.23 -22.17 -13.86
CA GLY A 345 15.57 -21.85 -13.35
C GLY A 345 16.20 -20.62 -14.01
N ILE A 346 15.83 -20.27 -15.24
CA ILE A 346 16.30 -19.04 -15.91
C ILE A 346 15.77 -17.80 -15.18
N PHE A 347 14.55 -17.84 -14.64
CA PHE A 347 13.99 -16.72 -13.89
C PHE A 347 14.71 -16.41 -12.58
N LEU A 348 15.42 -17.37 -11.98
CA LEU A 348 16.25 -17.15 -10.79
C LEU A 348 17.75 -17.04 -11.11
N SER A 349 18.19 -17.30 -12.33
CA SER A 349 19.62 -17.20 -12.70
C SER A 349 20.16 -15.76 -12.62
N ASP A 350 21.48 -15.58 -12.50
CA ASP A 350 22.07 -14.24 -12.41
C ASP A 350 21.91 -13.43 -13.71
N LYS A 351 22.22 -12.13 -13.65
CA LYS A 351 22.01 -11.20 -14.77
C LYS A 351 22.80 -11.58 -16.03
N ASN A 352 23.93 -12.29 -15.94
CA ASN A 352 24.68 -12.75 -17.12
C ASN A 352 24.03 -13.95 -17.80
N VAL A 353 23.53 -14.91 -17.02
CA VAL A 353 22.83 -16.10 -17.53
C VAL A 353 21.49 -15.69 -18.15
N ILE A 354 20.75 -14.78 -17.50
CA ILE A 354 19.55 -14.15 -18.07
C ILE A 354 19.87 -13.40 -19.37
N SER A 355 20.93 -12.60 -19.36
CA SER A 355 21.43 -11.89 -20.54
C SER A 355 21.78 -12.84 -21.69
N SER A 356 22.35 -14.02 -21.39
CA SER A 356 22.69 -15.04 -22.38
C SER A 356 21.45 -15.75 -22.95
N PHE A 357 20.46 -16.08 -22.11
CA PHE A 357 19.17 -16.61 -22.57
C PHE A 357 18.45 -15.63 -23.51
N LEU A 358 18.33 -14.36 -23.09
CA LEU A 358 17.72 -13.33 -23.92
C LEU A 358 18.53 -13.08 -25.20
N GLY A 359 19.85 -13.19 -25.14
CA GLY A 359 20.73 -13.12 -26.31
C GLY A 359 20.40 -14.22 -27.33
N GLY A 360 20.32 -15.48 -26.90
CA GLY A 360 19.95 -16.59 -27.78
C GLY A 360 18.54 -16.45 -28.36
N TYR A 361 17.58 -15.98 -27.56
CA TYR A 361 16.22 -15.73 -28.05
C TYR A 361 16.15 -14.61 -29.09
N LEU A 362 16.87 -13.50 -28.87
CA LEU A 362 16.94 -12.38 -29.80
C LEU A 362 17.78 -12.70 -31.06
N ASP A 363 18.85 -13.48 -30.96
CA ASP A 363 19.63 -13.92 -32.13
C ASP A 363 18.81 -14.84 -33.06
N GLY A 364 17.87 -15.62 -32.52
CA GLY A 364 16.82 -16.29 -33.31
C GLY A 364 15.75 -15.30 -33.81
N ASP A 365 14.73 -15.05 -32.98
CA ASP A 365 13.45 -14.42 -33.33
C ASP A 365 13.48 -12.86 -33.35
N GLY A 366 14.63 -12.25 -33.00
CA GLY A 366 14.76 -10.80 -32.90
C GLY A 366 14.91 -10.07 -34.24
N GLU A 367 14.04 -9.11 -34.51
CA GLU A 367 14.13 -8.14 -35.61
C GLU A 367 14.72 -6.82 -35.10
N VAL A 368 15.70 -6.29 -35.84
CA VAL A 368 16.42 -5.05 -35.52
C VAL A 368 16.00 -3.94 -36.47
N SER A 369 15.50 -2.83 -35.92
CA SER A 369 15.24 -1.61 -36.68
C SER A 369 15.86 -0.39 -36.01
N ASP A 370 15.97 0.72 -36.75
CA ASP A 370 16.45 2.01 -36.25
C ASP A 370 15.74 2.44 -34.96
N HIS A 371 14.43 2.21 -34.87
CA HIS A 371 13.59 2.75 -33.80
C HIS A 371 13.30 1.77 -32.66
N ASN A 372 13.32 0.46 -32.93
CA ASN A 372 13.02 -0.56 -31.92
C ASN A 372 13.70 -1.91 -32.24
N VAL A 373 13.87 -2.71 -31.20
CA VAL A 373 14.18 -4.14 -31.31
C VAL A 373 12.90 -4.88 -30.97
N SER A 374 12.55 -5.90 -31.75
CA SER A 374 11.31 -6.65 -31.52
C SER A 374 11.46 -8.15 -31.71
N ALA A 375 10.58 -8.94 -31.10
CA ALA A 375 10.48 -10.38 -31.26
C ALA A 375 9.00 -10.78 -31.32
N THR A 376 8.64 -11.86 -32.02
CA THR A 376 7.24 -12.17 -32.34
C THR A 376 6.88 -13.62 -32.03
N THR A 377 6.15 -13.84 -30.95
CA THR A 377 5.71 -15.19 -30.55
C THR A 377 4.20 -15.41 -30.70
N LYS A 378 3.77 -16.65 -30.92
CA LYS A 378 2.36 -17.07 -30.77
C LYS A 378 1.98 -17.34 -29.31
N SER A 379 2.95 -17.58 -28.43
CA SER A 379 2.69 -17.89 -27.02
C SER A 379 2.54 -16.60 -26.20
N SER A 380 1.33 -16.34 -25.71
CA SER A 380 1.07 -15.23 -24.78
C SER A 380 1.86 -15.39 -23.46
N LYS A 381 2.04 -16.64 -23.01
CA LYS A 381 2.82 -16.95 -21.79
C LYS A 381 4.29 -16.57 -22.00
N LEU A 382 4.88 -16.97 -23.13
CA LEU A 382 6.26 -16.57 -23.48
C LEU A 382 6.41 -15.06 -23.60
N ALA A 383 5.46 -14.36 -24.24
CA ALA A 383 5.54 -12.91 -24.39
C ALA A 383 5.61 -12.18 -23.05
N THR A 384 4.73 -12.53 -22.11
CA THR A 384 4.76 -11.99 -20.74
C THR A 384 6.02 -12.43 -19.99
N GLN A 385 6.42 -13.70 -20.09
CA GLN A 385 7.62 -14.24 -19.46
C GLN A 385 8.90 -13.49 -19.90
N ILE A 386 9.07 -13.22 -21.20
CA ILE A 386 10.17 -12.40 -21.73
C ILE A 386 10.10 -10.98 -21.17
N SER A 387 8.92 -10.37 -21.07
CA SER A 387 8.77 -9.03 -20.47
C SER A 387 9.13 -8.96 -18.98
N TYR A 388 8.80 -9.99 -18.19
CA TYR A 388 9.27 -10.11 -16.80
C TYR A 388 10.79 -10.31 -16.73
N LEU A 389 11.34 -11.14 -17.61
CA LEU A 389 12.77 -11.44 -17.67
C LEU A 389 13.61 -10.23 -18.09
N LEU A 390 13.15 -9.43 -19.06
CA LEU A 390 13.73 -8.15 -19.43
C LEU A 390 13.74 -7.16 -18.26
N LEU A 391 12.68 -7.15 -17.44
CA LEU A 391 12.61 -6.27 -16.27
C LEU A 391 13.57 -6.70 -15.13
N ARG A 392 14.05 -7.95 -15.08
CA ARG A 392 15.18 -8.35 -14.21
C ARG A 392 16.51 -7.67 -14.59
N LEU A 393 16.63 -7.21 -15.84
CA LEU A 393 17.75 -6.42 -16.34
C LEU A 393 17.46 -4.91 -16.35
N GLY A 394 16.36 -4.48 -15.73
CA GLY A 394 15.89 -3.08 -15.75
C GLY A 394 15.42 -2.60 -17.14
N ILE A 395 15.14 -3.51 -18.08
CA ILE A 395 14.73 -3.20 -19.46
C ILE A 395 13.20 -3.27 -19.55
N SER A 396 12.56 -2.13 -19.81
CA SER A 396 11.12 -2.12 -20.06
C SER A 396 10.82 -2.55 -21.50
N SER A 397 9.80 -3.37 -21.67
CA SER A 397 9.26 -3.74 -22.98
C SER A 397 7.80 -3.29 -23.13
N SER A 398 7.31 -3.38 -24.36
CA SER A 398 5.90 -3.23 -24.72
C SER A 398 5.44 -4.46 -25.49
N ILE A 399 4.17 -4.84 -25.38
CA ILE A 399 3.59 -5.97 -26.12
C ILE A 399 2.46 -5.43 -26.99
N LYS A 400 2.52 -5.62 -28.31
CA LYS A 400 1.41 -5.30 -29.21
C LYS A 400 0.90 -6.58 -29.88
N ILE A 401 -0.41 -6.77 -29.89
CA ILE A 401 -1.06 -7.92 -30.51
C ILE A 401 -1.25 -7.63 -32.00
N ARG A 402 -0.66 -8.46 -32.86
CA ARG A 402 -0.89 -8.47 -34.32
C ARG A 402 -1.78 -9.65 -34.68
N THR A 403 -2.75 -9.42 -35.55
CA THR A 403 -3.56 -10.50 -36.14
C THR A 403 -3.08 -10.73 -37.57
N ALA A 404 -2.86 -11.98 -37.98
CA ALA A 404 -2.34 -12.29 -39.32
C ALA A 404 -2.91 -13.61 -39.89
N GLY A 405 -2.90 -13.71 -41.23
CA GLY A 405 -3.38 -14.88 -41.97
C GLY A 405 -4.90 -15.00 -42.06
N ILE A 406 -5.36 -15.91 -42.93
CA ILE A 406 -6.78 -16.14 -43.22
C ILE A 406 -7.56 -16.56 -41.95
N LYS A 407 -6.93 -17.35 -41.07
CA LYS A 407 -7.51 -17.80 -39.80
C LYS A 407 -7.53 -16.75 -38.68
N LYS A 408 -6.99 -15.54 -38.92
CA LYS A 408 -6.85 -14.47 -37.90
C LYS A 408 -6.08 -14.94 -36.65
N ASP A 409 -4.96 -15.63 -36.86
CA ASP A 409 -4.05 -16.04 -35.78
C ASP A 409 -3.51 -14.80 -35.06
N LYS A 410 -3.48 -14.85 -33.71
CA LYS A 410 -2.90 -13.80 -32.87
C LYS A 410 -1.42 -14.04 -32.64
N PHE A 411 -0.63 -12.98 -32.76
CA PHE A 411 0.80 -12.95 -32.50
C PHE A 411 1.10 -11.80 -31.53
N PHE A 412 2.04 -12.03 -30.61
CA PHE A 412 2.47 -11.07 -29.59
C PHE A 412 3.84 -10.52 -29.98
N VAL A 413 3.85 -9.26 -30.41
CA VAL A 413 5.07 -8.55 -30.80
C VAL A 413 5.61 -7.82 -29.58
N ILE A 414 6.67 -8.35 -29.00
CA ILE A 414 7.43 -7.73 -27.91
C ILE A 414 8.32 -6.66 -28.54
N ARG A 415 8.32 -5.43 -28.02
CA ARG A 415 9.13 -4.31 -28.54
C ARG A 415 9.87 -3.57 -27.44
N ILE A 416 11.13 -3.28 -27.71
CA ILE A 416 12.06 -2.53 -26.85
C ILE A 416 12.49 -1.29 -27.64
N SER A 417 12.30 -0.11 -27.07
CA SER A 417 12.42 1.18 -27.77
C SER A 417 12.78 2.32 -26.82
N GLY A 418 13.36 3.40 -27.34
CA GLY A 418 13.78 4.53 -26.52
C GLY A 418 15.02 4.22 -25.69
N GLU A 419 15.10 4.76 -24.47
CA GLU A 419 16.23 4.53 -23.56
C GLU A 419 16.42 3.04 -23.22
N ASP A 420 15.33 2.27 -23.16
CA ASP A 420 15.38 0.82 -22.95
C ASP A 420 16.13 0.08 -24.09
N LYS A 421 16.21 0.64 -25.30
CA LYS A 421 17.02 0.08 -26.41
C LYS A 421 18.52 0.18 -26.13
N GLU A 422 18.98 1.20 -25.43
CA GLU A 422 20.41 1.38 -25.14
C GLU A 422 20.92 0.35 -24.11
N LYS A 423 20.03 -0.09 -23.20
CA LYS A 423 20.31 -1.16 -22.22
C LYS A 423 20.56 -2.52 -22.88
N LEU A 424 20.12 -2.72 -24.14
CA LEU A 424 20.36 -3.95 -24.89
C LEU A 424 21.83 -4.20 -25.25
N LYS A 425 22.70 -3.19 -25.11
CA LYS A 425 24.17 -3.37 -25.19
C LYS A 425 24.71 -4.34 -24.13
N ASN A 426 23.95 -4.56 -23.05
CA ASN A 426 24.29 -5.48 -21.97
C ASN A 426 23.71 -6.91 -22.19
N ILE A 427 23.02 -7.15 -23.31
CA ILE A 427 22.53 -8.49 -23.69
C ILE A 427 23.60 -9.23 -24.49
N LYS A 428 23.95 -10.45 -24.05
CA LYS A 428 24.99 -11.32 -24.63
C LYS A 428 24.50 -12.03 -25.90
N MET A 429 24.22 -11.27 -26.96
CA MET A 429 24.05 -11.79 -28.31
C MET A 429 25.41 -12.14 -28.93
N LYS A 430 25.44 -13.17 -29.79
CA LYS A 430 26.64 -13.58 -30.53
C LYS A 430 26.69 -12.98 -31.94
N ILE A 431 25.56 -12.55 -32.51
CA ILE A 431 25.49 -11.95 -33.86
C ILE A 431 24.93 -10.53 -33.84
N LYS A 432 23.72 -10.35 -33.30
CA LYS A 432 22.97 -9.10 -33.43
C LYS A 432 23.57 -8.04 -32.51
N ASN A 433 24.37 -7.15 -33.08
CA ASN A 433 24.96 -6.02 -32.37
C ASN A 433 24.10 -4.75 -32.50
N PHE A 434 23.81 -4.11 -31.37
CA PHE A 434 23.00 -2.88 -31.33
C PHE A 434 23.85 -1.61 -31.22
N GLN A 435 24.16 -1.00 -32.37
CA GLN A 435 24.69 0.37 -32.45
C GLN A 435 23.58 1.34 -32.85
N GLY A 436 22.81 1.81 -31.87
CA GLY A 436 21.74 2.79 -32.09
C GLY A 436 21.74 3.87 -31.02
N HIS A 437 21.70 5.13 -31.43
CA HIS A 437 21.38 6.26 -30.56
C HIS A 437 19.86 6.25 -30.30
N SER A 438 19.42 6.43 -29.05
CA SER A 438 17.99 6.62 -28.79
C SER A 438 17.52 7.95 -29.38
N LYS A 439 16.40 7.91 -30.11
CA LYS A 439 15.56 9.10 -30.33
C LYS A 439 14.54 9.17 -29.19
N ASN A 440 14.13 10.39 -28.82
CA ASN A 440 13.12 10.62 -27.79
C ASN A 440 11.89 9.73 -28.04
N SER A 441 11.66 8.83 -27.10
CA SER A 441 10.65 7.78 -27.19
C SER A 441 9.30 8.31 -26.71
N SER A 442 8.22 7.70 -27.20
CA SER A 442 6.87 7.95 -26.68
C SER A 442 6.62 7.38 -25.28
N TYR A 443 7.61 6.67 -24.73
CA TYR A 443 7.65 6.03 -23.43
C TYR A 443 8.81 6.63 -22.63
N GLY A 444 8.46 7.20 -21.48
CA GLY A 444 9.28 8.07 -20.63
C GLY A 444 8.34 8.73 -19.63
N TYR A 445 8.72 9.85 -19.02
CA TYR A 445 7.83 10.64 -18.15
C TYR A 445 6.82 11.43 -19.00
N PRO A 446 5.52 11.09 -18.97
CA PRO A 446 4.55 11.65 -19.91
C PRO A 446 4.26 13.13 -19.63
N ARG A 447 3.74 13.85 -20.64
CA ARG A 447 3.50 15.29 -20.54
C ARG A 447 2.71 15.72 -19.29
N GLN A 448 1.78 14.91 -18.75
CA GLN A 448 1.04 15.26 -17.52
C GLN A 448 1.95 15.49 -16.31
N ILE A 449 2.97 14.63 -16.13
CA ILE A 449 4.00 14.81 -15.11
C ILE A 449 4.79 16.09 -15.37
N VAL A 450 5.21 16.30 -16.62
CA VAL A 450 6.03 17.47 -17.00
C VAL A 450 5.26 18.78 -16.86
N SER A 451 3.95 18.80 -17.16
CA SER A 451 3.08 19.95 -16.98
C SER A 451 2.86 20.30 -15.51
N PHE A 452 2.73 19.31 -14.62
CA PHE A 452 2.67 19.57 -13.17
C PHE A 452 4.00 20.09 -12.63
N ILE A 453 5.13 19.51 -13.05
CA ILE A 453 6.47 20.01 -12.68
C ILE A 453 6.70 21.43 -13.24
N SER A 454 6.18 21.73 -14.44
CA SER A 454 6.19 23.07 -15.04
C SER A 454 5.35 24.06 -14.24
N GLU A 455 4.21 23.63 -13.68
CA GLU A 455 3.37 24.44 -12.79
C GLU A 455 4.12 24.78 -11.50
N LEU A 456 4.66 23.78 -10.79
CA LEU A 456 5.49 23.98 -9.59
C LEU A 456 6.72 24.87 -9.86
N TYR A 457 7.34 24.75 -11.04
CA TYR A 457 8.42 25.64 -11.46
C TYR A 457 7.96 27.09 -11.68
N LYS A 458 6.79 27.30 -12.31
CA LYS A 458 6.20 28.63 -12.49
C LYS A 458 5.81 29.25 -11.16
N GLU A 459 5.36 28.44 -10.21
CA GLU A 459 5.08 28.85 -8.83
C GLU A 459 6.35 29.18 -8.06
N SER A 460 7.43 28.39 -8.15
CA SER A 460 8.70 28.71 -7.45
C SER A 460 9.31 30.05 -7.90
N ILE A 461 8.99 30.52 -9.12
CA ILE A 461 9.44 31.81 -9.69
C ILE A 461 8.35 32.90 -9.79
N GLY A 462 7.22 32.77 -9.10
CA GLY A 462 6.26 33.87 -8.94
C GLY A 462 5.37 34.21 -10.16
N GLY A 463 5.15 33.25 -11.08
CA GLY A 463 4.05 33.27 -12.05
C GLY A 463 4.23 34.08 -13.35
N ASN A 464 3.16 34.12 -14.15
CA ASN A 464 3.18 34.41 -15.60
C ASN A 464 3.62 35.83 -16.03
N ARG A 465 3.81 36.81 -15.14
CA ARG A 465 4.11 38.21 -15.50
C ARG A 465 5.52 38.66 -15.10
N GLY A 466 6.54 37.89 -15.50
CA GLY A 466 7.93 38.23 -15.22
C GLY A 466 8.99 37.38 -15.94
N ARG A 467 8.86 37.11 -17.25
CA ARG A 467 9.86 36.34 -18.02
C ARG A 467 11.31 36.74 -17.69
N LEU A 468 12.13 35.76 -17.27
CA LEU A 468 13.60 35.72 -17.43
C LEU A 468 14.49 36.77 -16.73
N ARG A 469 13.96 37.69 -15.90
CA ARG A 469 14.73 38.89 -15.50
C ARG A 469 15.70 38.76 -14.31
N LYS A 470 15.82 37.60 -13.65
CA LYS A 470 16.62 37.43 -12.42
C LYS A 470 17.43 36.13 -12.41
N ALA A 471 18.56 36.11 -11.72
CA ALA A 471 19.59 35.07 -11.91
C ALA A 471 19.09 33.65 -11.59
N VAL A 472 18.29 33.49 -10.53
CA VAL A 472 17.78 32.19 -10.06
C VAL A 472 16.75 31.55 -11.03
N GLY A 473 16.28 32.30 -12.04
CA GLY A 473 15.47 31.80 -13.15
C GLY A 473 16.19 31.73 -14.50
N LYS A 474 17.48 32.10 -14.59
CA LYS A 474 18.26 32.07 -15.85
C LYS A 474 18.77 30.66 -16.19
N ILE A 475 17.85 29.78 -16.56
CA ILE A 475 18.20 28.58 -17.32
C ILE A 475 18.59 29.03 -18.74
N ASN A 476 19.57 28.37 -19.38
CA ASN A 476 19.88 28.63 -20.79
C ASN A 476 18.61 28.45 -21.64
N SER A 477 18.18 29.51 -22.33
CA SER A 477 16.93 29.54 -23.09
C SER A 477 16.92 28.60 -24.30
N GLN A 478 18.09 28.12 -24.73
CA GLN A 478 18.27 27.12 -25.78
C GLN A 478 18.25 25.67 -25.23
N SER A 479 18.17 25.47 -23.91
CA SER A 479 18.18 24.12 -23.31
C SER A 479 16.82 23.43 -23.37
N THR A 480 16.86 22.11 -23.55
CA THR A 480 15.67 21.24 -23.52
C THR A 480 14.94 21.34 -22.17
N VAL A 481 15.69 21.47 -21.07
CA VAL A 481 15.17 21.67 -19.70
C VAL A 481 14.30 22.92 -19.62
N TYR A 482 14.79 24.06 -20.10
CA TYR A 482 14.03 25.31 -20.11
C TYR A 482 12.73 25.19 -20.93
N SER A 483 12.79 24.59 -22.13
CA SER A 483 11.62 24.44 -22.99
C SER A 483 10.50 23.59 -22.39
N ASN A 484 10.85 22.56 -21.61
CA ASN A 484 9.88 21.73 -20.88
C ASN A 484 9.29 22.46 -19.68
N LEU A 485 10.12 23.13 -18.87
CA LEU A 485 9.68 23.82 -17.65
C LEU A 485 8.80 25.05 -17.89
N ILE A 486 8.89 25.68 -19.06
CA ILE A 486 8.00 26.79 -19.45
C ILE A 486 6.79 26.36 -20.30
N ASP A 487 6.64 25.05 -20.56
CA ASP A 487 5.57 24.45 -21.39
C ASP A 487 5.56 24.91 -22.87
N ASN A 488 6.73 25.31 -23.40
CA ASN A 488 6.95 25.57 -24.83
C ASN A 488 7.34 24.30 -25.61
N SER A 489 7.42 23.15 -24.94
CA SER A 489 7.86 21.88 -25.53
C SER A 489 6.73 21.15 -26.24
N HIS A 490 6.98 20.72 -27.48
CA HIS A 490 6.08 19.82 -28.22
C HIS A 490 6.30 18.32 -27.88
N ALA A 491 7.22 18.01 -26.94
CA ALA A 491 7.51 16.63 -26.56
C ALA A 491 6.32 15.96 -25.85
N LYS A 492 5.99 14.72 -26.22
CA LYS A 492 4.91 13.94 -25.59
C LYS A 492 5.34 13.27 -24.28
N ALA A 493 6.64 13.08 -24.09
CA ALA A 493 7.28 12.57 -22.88
C ALA A 493 8.72 13.08 -22.82
N ILE A 494 9.31 13.13 -21.62
CA ILE A 494 10.74 13.36 -21.39
C ILE A 494 11.44 12.09 -20.89
N ASN A 495 12.75 12.06 -21.01
CA ASN A 495 13.60 10.91 -20.70
C ASN A 495 14.23 11.04 -19.29
N ILE A 496 14.91 10.02 -18.77
CA ILE A 496 15.41 10.09 -17.37
C ILE A 496 16.51 11.14 -17.18
N SER A 497 17.39 11.37 -18.17
CA SER A 497 18.41 12.42 -18.03
C SER A 497 17.79 13.81 -17.97
N THR A 498 16.79 14.11 -18.81
CA THR A 498 16.06 15.39 -18.75
C THR A 498 15.34 15.57 -17.41
N LEU A 499 14.74 14.52 -16.84
CA LEU A 499 14.11 14.62 -15.50
C LEU A 499 15.17 14.96 -14.43
N ARG A 500 16.33 14.30 -14.44
CA ARG A 500 17.42 14.58 -13.49
C ARG A 500 18.01 15.98 -13.65
N ASP A 501 18.10 16.49 -14.88
CA ASP A 501 18.52 17.87 -15.10
C ASP A 501 17.46 18.89 -14.65
N ILE A 502 16.18 18.53 -14.67
CA ILE A 502 15.12 19.29 -14.00
C ILE A 502 15.27 19.22 -12.47
N THR A 503 15.58 18.06 -11.88
CA THR A 503 15.84 17.92 -10.43
C THR A 503 16.92 18.91 -9.98
N LYS A 504 18.06 18.96 -10.69
CA LYS A 504 19.14 19.92 -10.44
C LYS A 504 18.70 21.37 -10.47
N VAL A 505 17.74 21.74 -11.33
CA VAL A 505 17.20 23.11 -11.34
C VAL A 505 16.49 23.41 -10.03
N PHE A 506 15.64 22.50 -9.54
CA PHE A 506 14.94 22.69 -8.26
C PHE A 506 15.88 22.66 -7.04
N GLU A 507 16.91 21.80 -7.05
CA GLU A 507 17.97 21.80 -6.02
C GLU A 507 18.69 23.15 -5.95
N ASN A 508 19.18 23.65 -7.10
CA ASN A 508 19.86 24.94 -7.18
C ASN A 508 18.95 26.11 -6.77
N GLN A 509 17.65 26.07 -7.10
CA GLN A 509 16.67 27.06 -6.66
C GLN A 509 16.49 27.04 -5.14
N ARG A 510 16.21 25.87 -4.56
CA ARG A 510 16.06 25.65 -3.11
C ARG A 510 17.28 26.19 -2.36
N ASP A 511 18.47 25.80 -2.78
CA ASP A 511 19.72 26.15 -2.08
C ASP A 511 20.01 27.67 -2.20
N SER A 512 19.72 28.27 -3.35
CA SER A 512 19.79 29.73 -3.53
C SER A 512 18.79 30.48 -2.65
N PHE A 513 17.56 29.99 -2.51
CA PHE A 513 16.55 30.61 -1.64
C PHE A 513 16.91 30.49 -0.17
N ILE A 514 17.40 29.33 0.28
CA ILE A 514 17.91 29.11 1.64
C ILE A 514 19.11 30.02 1.94
N ALA A 515 20.04 30.19 0.99
CA ALA A 515 21.16 31.11 1.14
C ALA A 515 20.70 32.57 1.28
N MET A 516 19.72 33.02 0.50
CA MET A 516 19.12 34.35 0.64
C MET A 516 18.40 34.53 1.98
N ILE A 517 17.65 33.54 2.45
CA ILE A 517 16.99 33.57 3.77
C ILE A 517 18.04 33.73 4.88
N LYS A 518 19.07 32.86 4.91
CA LYS A 518 20.15 32.94 5.90
C LYS A 518 20.87 34.29 5.88
N LYS A 519 21.15 34.84 4.70
CA LYS A 519 21.78 36.16 4.56
C LYS A 519 20.88 37.27 5.12
N LEU A 520 19.59 37.25 4.78
CA LEU A 520 18.61 38.20 5.30
C LEU A 520 18.44 38.08 6.82
N GLU A 521 18.41 36.88 7.37
CA GLU A 521 18.26 36.63 8.81
C GLU A 521 19.48 37.14 9.60
N ASN A 522 20.70 36.81 9.14
CA ASN A 522 21.96 37.10 9.85
C ASN A 522 22.48 38.54 9.69
N GLU A 523 22.23 39.22 8.57
CA GLU A 523 22.72 40.59 8.34
C GLU A 523 21.71 41.66 8.77
N SER A 524 22.23 42.83 9.16
CA SER A 524 21.39 44.01 9.45
C SER A 524 20.77 44.54 8.16
N PHE A 525 19.45 44.76 8.17
CA PHE A 525 18.71 45.06 6.95
C PHE A 525 19.00 46.48 6.46
N SER A 526 19.85 46.56 5.45
CA SER A 526 20.28 47.82 4.83
C SER A 526 19.81 47.92 3.38
N ILE A 527 19.77 49.13 2.83
CA ILE A 527 19.50 49.35 1.39
C ILE A 527 20.56 48.65 0.53
N LYS A 528 21.79 48.47 1.04
CA LYS A 528 22.85 47.71 0.38
C LYS A 528 22.49 46.23 0.29
N LEU A 529 22.17 45.59 1.43
CA LEU A 529 21.71 44.19 1.48
C LEU A 529 20.47 43.96 0.61
N LEU A 530 19.48 44.86 0.67
CA LEU A 530 18.29 44.75 -0.18
C LEU A 530 18.66 44.81 -1.66
N ARG A 531 19.57 45.69 -2.09
CA ARG A 531 20.05 45.74 -3.48
C ARG A 531 20.78 44.47 -3.90
N GLU A 532 21.59 43.90 -3.02
CA GLU A 532 22.31 42.64 -3.24
C GLU A 532 21.37 41.42 -3.36
N VAL A 533 20.28 41.37 -2.60
CA VAL A 533 19.30 40.27 -2.67
C VAL A 533 18.28 40.46 -3.80
N TYR A 534 17.96 41.72 -4.16
CA TYR A 534 16.92 42.05 -5.14
C TYR A 534 17.15 41.48 -6.55
N SER A 535 18.41 41.35 -6.98
CA SER A 535 18.82 40.72 -8.25
C SER A 535 18.36 39.25 -8.36
N ASP A 536 18.22 38.59 -7.23
CA ASP A 536 18.12 37.13 -7.13
C ASP A 536 16.79 36.66 -6.54
N LEU A 537 16.02 37.54 -5.88
CA LEU A 537 14.65 37.25 -5.43
C LEU A 537 13.77 36.67 -6.55
N PRO A 538 13.19 35.47 -6.41
CA PRO A 538 12.51 34.78 -7.51
C PRO A 538 11.25 35.50 -8.02
N PHE A 539 10.64 36.36 -7.19
CA PHE A 539 9.38 37.07 -7.49
C PHE A 539 9.59 38.56 -7.83
N ALA A 540 8.55 39.15 -8.41
CA ALA A 540 8.46 40.59 -8.63
C ALA A 540 8.16 41.31 -7.30
N PHE A 541 8.97 42.30 -6.94
CA PHE A 541 8.89 42.98 -5.63
C PHE A 541 7.53 43.65 -5.35
N ASN A 542 6.80 44.04 -6.40
CA ASN A 542 5.45 44.59 -6.29
C ASN A 542 4.40 43.58 -5.80
N SER A 543 4.65 42.27 -5.87
CA SER A 543 3.75 41.25 -5.29
C SER A 543 3.58 41.38 -3.77
N LEU A 544 4.55 42.01 -3.09
CA LEU A 544 4.48 42.29 -1.66
C LEU A 544 3.55 43.48 -1.32
N ALA A 545 3.01 44.21 -2.30
CA ALA A 545 2.29 45.46 -2.05
C ALA A 545 0.94 45.27 -1.37
N GLU A 546 0.19 44.23 -1.73
CA GLU A 546 -1.08 43.89 -1.10
C GLU A 546 -0.86 43.50 0.36
N ASN A 547 0.14 42.66 0.65
CA ASN A 547 0.55 42.27 2.00
C ASN A 547 1.10 43.42 2.87
N MET A 548 1.42 44.58 2.28
CA MET A 548 1.84 45.79 3.00
C MET A 548 0.74 46.86 3.11
N GLY A 549 -0.47 46.63 2.54
CA GLY A 549 -1.53 47.64 2.44
C GLY A 549 -1.13 48.84 1.56
N LEU A 550 -0.28 48.62 0.55
CA LEU A 550 0.30 49.67 -0.29
C LEU A 550 -0.18 49.56 -1.74
N LYS A 551 -0.37 50.71 -2.40
CA LYS A 551 -0.60 50.74 -3.85
C LYS A 551 0.67 50.24 -4.57
N ASN A 552 0.52 49.37 -5.59
CA ASN A 552 1.61 48.80 -6.38
C ASN A 552 2.67 49.81 -6.86
N LYS A 553 2.27 51.04 -7.20
CA LYS A 553 3.18 52.13 -7.61
C LYS A 553 4.08 52.67 -6.48
N SER A 554 3.70 52.49 -5.21
CA SER A 554 4.47 52.96 -4.05
C SER A 554 5.67 52.07 -3.76
N ILE A 555 5.54 50.74 -3.93
CA ILE A 555 6.63 49.79 -3.64
C ILE A 555 7.79 49.93 -4.61
N ALA A 556 7.52 50.06 -5.91
CA ALA A 556 8.56 50.34 -6.91
C ALA A 556 9.34 51.63 -6.62
N ASN A 557 8.70 52.62 -5.98
CA ASN A 557 9.36 53.87 -5.58
C ASN A 557 10.30 53.70 -4.38
N TYR A 558 10.06 52.78 -3.44
CA TYR A 558 10.90 52.62 -2.24
C TYR A 558 12.32 52.12 -2.53
N TYR A 559 12.53 51.42 -3.65
CA TYR A 559 13.87 51.04 -4.13
C TYR A 559 14.73 52.27 -4.53
N HIS A 560 14.08 53.32 -5.04
CA HIS A 560 14.74 54.56 -5.50
C HIS A 560 14.67 55.71 -4.48
N ARG A 561 13.64 55.76 -3.63
CA ARG A 561 13.38 56.80 -2.64
C ARG A 561 13.25 56.15 -1.26
N LYS A 562 14.32 56.27 -0.44
CA LYS A 562 14.52 55.72 0.92
C LYS A 562 13.28 55.06 1.58
N ILE A 563 13.39 53.77 1.87
CA ILE A 563 12.40 53.03 2.70
C ILE A 563 12.26 53.73 4.07
N PRO A 564 11.03 54.00 4.54
CA PRO A 564 10.81 54.52 5.90
C PRO A 564 11.35 53.55 6.94
N SER A 565 12.10 54.05 7.93
CA SER A 565 12.72 53.24 8.99
C SER A 565 11.70 52.34 9.71
N THR A 566 10.50 52.84 9.94
CA THR A 566 9.38 52.12 10.57
C THR A 566 8.79 50.95 9.77
N LYS A 567 9.21 50.74 8.52
CA LYS A 567 8.73 49.64 7.65
C LYS A 567 9.83 48.68 7.19
N ILE A 568 11.06 48.85 7.67
CA ILE A 568 12.22 48.04 7.30
C ILE A 568 12.03 46.56 7.70
N ASP A 569 11.70 46.30 8.96
CA ASP A 569 11.59 44.92 9.47
C ASP A 569 10.36 44.19 8.92
N ILE A 570 9.26 44.92 8.68
CA ILE A 570 8.07 44.40 8.01
C ILE A 570 8.43 43.91 6.60
N LEU A 571 9.19 44.70 5.85
CA LEU A 571 9.65 44.34 4.51
C LEU A 571 10.64 43.16 4.52
N LYS A 572 11.58 43.13 5.48
CA LYS A 572 12.49 41.99 5.70
C LYS A 572 11.69 40.70 5.90
N ASN A 573 10.74 40.71 6.83
CA ASN A 573 9.95 39.53 7.18
C ASN A 573 9.04 39.07 6.04
N LEU A 574 8.45 39.99 5.27
CA LEU A 574 7.66 39.64 4.08
C LEU A 574 8.52 38.97 2.99
N ILE A 575 9.73 39.47 2.74
CA ILE A 575 10.66 38.84 1.79
C ILE A 575 11.07 37.44 2.28
N ILE A 576 11.35 37.27 3.57
CA ILE A 576 11.72 35.97 4.16
C ILE A 576 10.54 34.98 4.07
N ASN A 577 9.32 35.38 4.41
CA ASN A 577 8.14 34.51 4.37
C ASN A 577 7.78 34.10 2.94
N GLU A 578 7.88 35.03 1.98
CA GLU A 578 7.70 34.75 0.57
C GLU A 578 8.79 33.76 0.07
N LEU A 579 10.06 33.98 0.42
CA LEU A 579 11.15 33.04 0.08
C LEU A 579 10.93 31.65 0.71
N LYS A 580 10.47 31.56 1.97
CA LYS A 580 10.12 30.29 2.63
C LYS A 580 9.03 29.56 1.87
N THR A 581 7.95 30.26 1.48
CA THR A 581 6.89 29.72 0.61
C THR A 581 7.44 29.17 -0.71
N ARG A 582 8.42 29.84 -1.33
CA ARG A 582 9.06 29.32 -2.57
C ARG A 582 10.00 28.13 -2.31
N VAL A 583 10.62 28.03 -1.12
CA VAL A 583 11.37 26.83 -0.68
C VAL A 583 10.42 25.65 -0.49
N ASP A 584 9.24 25.85 0.11
CA ASP A 584 8.26 24.78 0.30
C ASP A 584 7.80 24.20 -1.05
N VAL A 585 7.55 25.06 -2.05
CA VAL A 585 7.21 24.66 -3.42
C VAL A 585 8.36 23.89 -4.10
N THR A 586 9.64 24.30 -3.94
CA THR A 586 10.75 23.55 -4.54
C THR A 586 11.02 22.23 -3.82
N CYS A 587 10.82 22.16 -2.50
CA CYS A 587 10.86 20.90 -1.74
C CYS A 587 9.77 19.93 -2.19
N LEU A 588 8.52 20.38 -2.33
CA LEU A 588 7.41 19.57 -2.87
C LEU A 588 7.71 19.06 -4.28
N ALA A 589 8.29 19.91 -5.15
CA ALA A 589 8.69 19.49 -6.49
C ALA A 589 9.76 18.39 -6.47
N LEU A 590 10.76 18.49 -5.58
CA LEU A 590 11.81 17.47 -5.42
C LEU A 590 11.25 16.16 -4.86
N GLU A 591 10.36 16.23 -3.87
CA GLU A 591 9.65 15.08 -3.30
C GLU A 591 8.86 14.34 -4.38
N VAL A 592 7.98 15.04 -5.10
CA VAL A 592 7.17 14.48 -6.20
C VAL A 592 8.05 13.91 -7.32
N ILE A 593 9.15 14.58 -7.70
CA ILE A 593 10.09 14.04 -8.68
C ILE A 593 10.74 12.74 -8.17
N SER A 594 11.08 12.66 -6.88
CA SER A 594 11.67 11.46 -6.28
C SER A 594 10.71 10.27 -6.29
N GLU A 595 9.43 10.48 -5.92
CA GLU A 595 8.38 9.44 -6.00
C GLU A 595 8.17 8.98 -7.44
N ILE A 596 8.10 9.92 -8.38
CA ILE A 596 7.94 9.66 -9.80
C ILE A 596 9.12 8.86 -10.36
N GLU A 597 10.35 9.10 -9.90
CA GLU A 597 11.54 8.36 -10.29
C GLU A 597 11.55 6.91 -9.76
N LEU A 598 10.72 6.54 -8.79
CA LEU A 598 10.59 5.13 -8.37
C LEU A 598 9.92 4.25 -9.46
N PHE A 599 9.14 4.86 -10.37
CA PHE A 599 8.25 4.12 -11.28
C PHE A 599 8.49 4.37 -12.77
N ASN A 600 8.17 3.35 -13.56
CA ASN A 600 7.91 3.47 -14.99
C ASN A 600 6.45 3.85 -15.22
N TRP A 601 6.21 4.90 -16.00
CA TRP A 601 4.85 5.40 -16.27
C TRP A 601 4.34 4.97 -17.65
N ASP A 602 3.06 4.61 -17.71
CA ASP A 602 2.40 4.13 -18.92
C ASP A 602 1.01 4.76 -19.04
N LEU A 603 0.60 5.07 -20.27
CA LEU A 603 -0.62 5.82 -20.55
C LEU A 603 -1.77 4.86 -20.83
N VAL A 604 -2.90 5.00 -20.13
CA VAL A 604 -4.14 4.29 -20.42
C VAL A 604 -4.67 4.72 -21.79
N GLU A 605 -4.80 3.78 -22.72
CA GLU A 605 -5.43 3.99 -24.03
C GLU A 605 -6.96 3.85 -23.91
N SER A 606 -7.44 2.88 -23.13
CA SER A 606 -8.87 2.63 -22.91
C SER A 606 -9.17 1.90 -21.60
N VAL A 607 -10.41 2.08 -21.11
CA VAL A 607 -11.00 1.36 -19.98
C VAL A 607 -12.38 0.91 -20.43
N GLU A 608 -12.62 -0.40 -20.45
CA GLU A 608 -13.85 -1.02 -20.95
C GLU A 608 -14.50 -1.84 -19.83
N GLU A 609 -15.79 -1.62 -19.55
CA GLU A 609 -16.59 -2.48 -18.66
C GLU A 609 -17.14 -3.66 -19.48
N MET A 610 -17.06 -4.88 -18.94
CA MET A 610 -17.44 -6.12 -19.61
C MET A 610 -18.13 -7.08 -18.63
N ASP A 611 -19.23 -7.69 -19.05
CA ASP A 611 -19.86 -8.78 -18.29
C ASP A 611 -18.96 -10.04 -18.32
N TYR A 612 -18.88 -10.76 -17.19
CA TYR A 612 -17.89 -11.82 -16.95
C TYR A 612 -18.48 -13.09 -16.33
N ASP A 613 -19.34 -12.95 -15.31
CA ASP A 613 -20.04 -14.03 -14.59
C ASP A 613 -19.15 -15.23 -14.17
N ASP A 614 -17.91 -14.97 -13.79
CA ASP A 614 -16.89 -15.99 -13.48
C ASP A 614 -16.00 -15.58 -12.29
N TYR A 615 -15.08 -16.46 -11.88
CA TYR A 615 -14.22 -16.24 -10.72
C TYR A 615 -13.11 -15.22 -10.98
N VAL A 616 -12.96 -14.28 -10.04
CA VAL A 616 -11.80 -13.42 -9.86
C VAL A 616 -11.00 -13.84 -8.63
N TYR A 617 -9.71 -13.55 -8.62
CA TYR A 617 -8.72 -14.12 -7.70
C TYR A 617 -7.85 -13.03 -7.07
N ASP A 618 -7.35 -13.24 -5.86
CA ASP A 618 -6.45 -12.32 -5.15
C ASP A 618 -5.40 -13.05 -4.30
N PHE A 619 -4.23 -12.43 -4.11
CA PHE A 619 -3.26 -12.82 -3.08
C PHE A 619 -3.48 -12.04 -1.79
N VAL A 620 -3.67 -12.75 -0.68
CA VAL A 620 -3.58 -12.17 0.66
C VAL A 620 -2.11 -12.03 1.03
N VAL A 621 -1.62 -10.79 0.98
CA VAL A 621 -0.23 -10.43 1.25
C VAL A 621 -0.19 -9.56 2.51
N PRO A 622 0.36 -10.06 3.63
CA PRO A 622 0.52 -9.25 4.84
C PRO A 622 1.49 -8.10 4.62
N GLU A 623 2.72 -8.37 4.19
CA GLU A 623 3.77 -7.34 4.04
C GLU A 623 3.62 -6.53 2.73
N GLY A 624 3.61 -5.21 2.82
CA GLY A 624 3.43 -4.30 1.67
C GLY A 624 2.07 -4.35 0.97
N HIS A 625 1.17 -5.25 1.37
CA HIS A 625 -0.23 -5.28 0.95
C HIS A 625 -0.49 -5.34 -0.57
N SER A 626 0.52 -5.76 -1.34
CA SER A 626 0.56 -5.66 -2.80
C SER A 626 1.20 -6.90 -3.42
N PHE A 627 0.90 -7.16 -4.69
CA PHE A 627 1.60 -8.17 -5.49
C PHE A 627 1.82 -7.65 -6.92
N VAL A 628 2.72 -8.29 -7.68
CA VAL A 628 2.98 -7.97 -9.09
C VAL A 628 2.33 -8.99 -10.02
N GLY A 629 1.50 -8.49 -10.94
CA GLY A 629 0.79 -9.28 -11.95
C GLY A 629 0.49 -8.52 -13.23
N GLY A 630 -0.19 -9.19 -14.16
CA GLY A 630 -0.56 -8.69 -15.48
C GLY A 630 0.29 -9.28 -16.61
N ASN A 631 -0.13 -9.07 -17.85
CA ASN A 631 0.64 -9.46 -19.05
C ASN A 631 1.97 -8.68 -19.20
N LEU A 632 2.12 -7.61 -18.43
CA LEU A 632 3.31 -6.81 -18.19
C LEU A 632 3.32 -6.44 -16.68
N PRO A 633 4.47 -6.43 -16.00
CA PRO A 633 4.55 -6.16 -14.56
C PRO A 633 3.82 -4.88 -14.12
N THR A 634 2.91 -5.02 -13.14
CA THR A 634 2.03 -3.98 -12.57
C THR A 634 1.69 -4.32 -11.09
N MET A 635 1.43 -3.32 -10.22
CA MET A 635 1.25 -3.47 -8.75
C MET A 635 -0.20 -3.23 -8.26
N MET A 636 -0.62 -3.89 -7.17
CA MET A 636 -1.97 -3.84 -6.53
C MET A 636 -1.91 -3.37 -5.02
N HIS A 637 -3.00 -3.30 -4.21
CA HIS A 637 -2.98 -2.65 -2.85
C HIS A 637 -4.03 -3.12 -1.77
N ASN A 638 -3.87 -2.79 -0.45
CA ASN A 638 -4.82 -3.13 0.66
C ASN A 638 -5.01 -2.09 1.83
N THR A 639 -6.11 -2.26 2.60
CA THR A 639 -6.61 -1.77 3.94
C THR A 639 -6.04 -0.51 4.66
N GLN A 640 -6.91 0.23 5.41
CA GLN A 640 -6.64 1.60 5.88
C GLN A 640 -7.26 2.15 7.21
N LEU A 641 -8.32 1.58 7.80
CA LEU A 641 -9.11 2.31 8.84
C LEU A 641 -8.46 2.38 10.24
N GLY A 642 -8.00 1.26 10.81
CA GLY A 642 -7.45 1.25 12.19
C GLY A 642 -6.26 2.21 12.37
N LEU A 643 -5.44 2.37 11.33
CA LEU A 643 -4.32 3.31 11.31
C LEU A 643 -4.76 4.78 11.46
N CYS A 644 -5.98 5.14 11.02
CA CYS A 644 -6.51 6.50 11.20
C CYS A 644 -6.94 6.76 12.65
N LEU A 645 -7.58 5.77 13.30
CA LEU A 645 -8.02 5.90 14.70
C LEU A 645 -6.84 5.98 15.67
N ALA A 646 -5.76 5.23 15.42
CA ALA A 646 -4.52 5.27 16.21
C ALA A 646 -3.82 6.65 16.22
N VAL A 647 -4.06 7.45 15.17
CA VAL A 647 -3.60 8.85 15.09
C VAL A 647 -4.63 9.77 15.76
N ASN A 648 -5.91 9.66 15.40
CA ASN A 648 -6.95 10.59 15.83
C ASN A 648 -7.24 10.54 17.34
N CYS A 649 -7.04 9.39 18.02
CA CYS A 649 -7.26 9.30 19.48
C CYS A 649 -6.37 10.26 20.30
N GLN A 650 -5.24 10.68 19.72
CA GLN A 650 -4.27 11.56 20.35
C GLN A 650 -4.61 13.05 20.21
N LEU A 651 -5.60 13.39 19.38
CA LEU A 651 -6.08 14.76 19.25
C LEU A 651 -6.80 15.21 20.54
N PRO A 652 -6.86 16.53 20.82
CA PRO A 652 -7.73 17.07 21.86
C PRO A 652 -9.20 16.69 21.65
N ALA A 653 -9.96 16.58 22.74
CA ALA A 653 -11.41 16.33 22.70
C ALA A 653 -12.17 17.35 21.83
N GLU A 654 -11.77 18.62 21.87
CA GLU A 654 -12.29 19.71 21.01
C GLU A 654 -12.13 19.45 19.50
N LYS A 655 -11.16 18.61 19.11
CA LYS A 655 -10.90 18.19 17.72
C LYS A 655 -11.40 16.76 17.45
N GLY A 656 -12.22 16.21 18.34
CA GLY A 656 -12.75 14.85 18.23
C GLY A 656 -11.76 13.74 18.57
N GLY A 657 -10.67 14.02 19.30
CA GLY A 657 -9.82 12.96 19.86
C GLY A 657 -10.14 12.68 21.33
N ALA A 658 -9.26 11.94 22.02
CA ALA A 658 -9.40 11.60 23.42
C ALA A 658 -8.19 12.05 24.28
N SER A 659 -7.28 12.87 23.72
CA SER A 659 -6.02 13.30 24.34
C SER A 659 -5.17 12.13 24.88
N GLY A 660 -5.25 10.95 24.25
CA GLY A 660 -4.69 9.72 24.80
C GLY A 660 -3.98 8.83 23.78
N LYS A 661 -3.16 7.92 24.29
CA LYS A 661 -2.33 6.99 23.52
C LYS A 661 -3.15 5.83 22.96
N ALA A 662 -2.63 5.21 21.91
CA ALA A 662 -3.18 3.99 21.34
C ALA A 662 -2.31 2.77 21.69
N VAL A 663 -2.95 1.62 21.88
CA VAL A 663 -2.31 0.31 21.78
C VAL A 663 -2.82 -0.38 20.51
N PHE A 664 -1.92 -1.02 19.76
CA PHE A 664 -2.23 -1.77 18.55
C PHE A 664 -1.77 -3.22 18.72
N ILE A 665 -2.71 -4.13 18.97
CA ILE A 665 -2.49 -5.57 18.92
C ILE A 665 -2.58 -6.00 17.46
N ASP A 666 -1.43 -6.28 16.87
CA ASP A 666 -1.30 -6.70 15.49
C ASP A 666 -1.30 -8.24 15.43
N THR A 667 -2.39 -8.86 14.97
CA THR A 667 -2.47 -10.32 14.86
C THR A 667 -1.88 -10.83 13.55
N GLU A 668 -2.00 -10.07 12.46
CA GLU A 668 -1.67 -10.48 11.08
C GLU A 668 -0.40 -9.83 10.49
N GLY A 669 0.06 -8.70 11.04
CA GLY A 669 1.28 -7.99 10.63
C GLY A 669 0.98 -6.77 9.77
N THR A 670 -0.10 -6.06 10.05
CA THR A 670 -0.67 -4.97 9.25
C THR A 670 -0.19 -3.58 9.66
N PHE A 671 0.44 -3.42 10.83
CA PHE A 671 0.87 -2.10 11.29
C PHE A 671 1.99 -1.52 10.41
N ARG A 672 1.83 -0.28 9.93
CA ARG A 672 2.79 0.42 9.06
C ARG A 672 3.14 1.80 9.64
N PRO A 673 4.34 1.98 10.23
CA PRO A 673 4.79 3.27 10.76
C PRO A 673 4.71 4.41 9.73
N GLU A 674 5.03 4.13 8.47
CA GLU A 674 5.07 5.10 7.36
C GLU A 674 3.68 5.69 7.13
N ARG A 675 2.65 4.83 7.21
CA ARG A 675 1.26 5.24 7.01
C ARG A 675 0.72 6.04 8.20
N ILE A 676 1.15 5.72 9.43
CA ILE A 676 0.90 6.56 10.61
C ILE A 676 1.49 7.97 10.39
N LYS A 677 2.73 8.06 9.90
CA LYS A 677 3.38 9.35 9.63
C LYS A 677 2.58 10.17 8.61
N GLN A 678 2.22 9.57 7.48
CA GLN A 678 1.45 10.21 6.42
C GLN A 678 0.08 10.74 6.89
N ILE A 679 -0.64 9.97 7.72
CA ILE A 679 -1.92 10.41 8.31
C ILE A 679 -1.69 11.57 9.30
N SER A 680 -0.62 11.50 10.11
CA SER A 680 -0.23 12.54 11.07
C SER A 680 0.06 13.88 10.39
N GLU A 681 0.86 13.87 9.32
CA GLU A 681 1.17 15.04 8.50
C GLU A 681 -0.10 15.64 7.90
N GLY A 682 -0.99 14.79 7.39
CA GLY A 682 -2.27 15.17 6.79
C GLY A 682 -3.25 15.86 7.74
N ILE A 683 -3.06 15.75 9.05
CA ILE A 683 -3.84 16.47 10.08
C ILE A 683 -3.01 17.56 10.81
N GLY A 684 -1.78 17.81 10.38
CA GLY A 684 -0.88 18.81 10.97
C GLY A 684 -0.28 18.41 12.32
N ALA A 685 -0.21 17.10 12.62
CA ALA A 685 0.41 16.56 13.83
C ALA A 685 1.87 16.14 13.59
N ASN A 686 2.71 16.20 14.63
CA ASN A 686 4.12 15.80 14.53
C ASN A 686 4.23 14.25 14.40
N PRO A 687 4.79 13.71 13.29
CA PRO A 687 4.73 12.27 13.01
C PRO A 687 5.48 11.40 14.02
N GLU A 688 6.67 11.84 14.46
CA GLU A 688 7.47 11.08 15.44
C GLU A 688 6.80 11.08 16.82
N LYS A 689 6.18 12.20 17.23
CA LYS A 689 5.41 12.26 18.48
C LYS A 689 4.18 11.35 18.42
N VAL A 690 3.45 11.36 17.31
CA VAL A 690 2.27 10.50 17.12
C VAL A 690 2.67 9.02 17.12
N LEU A 691 3.73 8.65 16.40
CA LEU A 691 4.21 7.27 16.35
C LEU A 691 4.70 6.78 17.72
N LYS A 692 5.42 7.61 18.48
CA LYS A 692 5.88 7.30 19.85
C LYS A 692 4.72 7.05 20.84
N ASN A 693 3.54 7.56 20.55
CA ASN A 693 2.32 7.43 21.34
C ASN A 693 1.44 6.23 20.92
N ILE A 694 1.91 5.40 19.99
CA ILE A 694 1.24 4.16 19.58
C ILE A 694 2.11 2.98 20.02
N PHE A 695 1.64 2.23 21.02
CA PHE A 695 2.31 1.02 21.48
C PHE A 695 1.87 -0.17 20.63
N VAL A 696 2.79 -0.83 19.95
CA VAL A 696 2.47 -1.94 19.04
C VAL A 696 2.96 -3.26 19.63
N ALA A 697 2.08 -4.26 19.68
CA ALA A 697 2.41 -5.61 20.12
C ALA A 697 1.94 -6.63 19.09
N ARG A 698 2.84 -7.51 18.63
CA ARG A 698 2.50 -8.61 17.73
C ARG A 698 1.94 -9.77 18.54
N ALA A 699 0.69 -10.16 18.30
CA ALA A 699 0.14 -11.41 18.81
C ALA A 699 0.56 -12.58 17.90
N PHE A 700 0.95 -13.71 18.50
CA PHE A 700 1.45 -14.90 17.78
C PHE A 700 0.52 -16.13 17.89
N ASN A 701 -0.39 -16.12 18.85
CA ASN A 701 -1.43 -17.13 19.11
C ASN A 701 -2.49 -16.52 20.06
N SER A 702 -3.59 -17.22 20.31
CA SER A 702 -4.73 -16.70 21.08
C SER A 702 -4.42 -16.53 22.57
N ASP A 703 -3.54 -17.36 23.16
CA ASP A 703 -3.09 -17.18 24.55
C ASP A 703 -2.20 -15.95 24.72
N HIS A 704 -1.26 -15.72 23.78
CA HIS A 704 -0.48 -14.49 23.76
C HIS A 704 -1.36 -13.27 23.51
N GLN A 705 -2.37 -13.38 22.64
CA GLN A 705 -3.35 -12.32 22.40
C GLN A 705 -4.15 -11.97 23.67
N ILE A 706 -4.48 -12.96 24.52
CA ILE A 706 -5.11 -12.74 25.83
C ILE A 706 -4.12 -12.09 26.81
N LEU A 707 -2.91 -12.65 26.96
CA LEU A 707 -1.86 -12.16 27.86
C LEU A 707 -1.46 -10.69 27.58
N LEU A 708 -1.60 -10.24 26.33
CA LEU A 708 -1.37 -8.84 25.98
C LEU A 708 -2.38 -7.88 26.64
N LEU A 709 -3.58 -8.33 27.03
CA LEU A 709 -4.53 -7.49 27.78
C LEU A 709 -4.06 -7.24 29.21
N ASP A 710 -3.49 -8.25 29.85
CA ASP A 710 -2.98 -8.14 31.22
C ASP A 710 -1.84 -7.10 31.26
N LYS A 711 -0.91 -7.19 30.28
CA LYS A 711 0.14 -6.18 30.06
C LYS A 711 -0.40 -4.79 29.73
N ILE A 712 -1.51 -4.68 29.00
CA ILE A 712 -2.16 -3.39 28.76
C ILE A 712 -2.72 -2.83 30.06
N SER A 713 -3.26 -3.66 30.95
CA SER A 713 -3.71 -3.24 32.28
C SER A 713 -2.54 -2.69 33.11
N GLU A 714 -1.40 -3.40 33.15
CA GLU A 714 -0.16 -2.92 33.79
C GLU A 714 0.28 -1.57 33.21
N MET A 715 0.35 -1.47 31.88
CA MET A 715 0.71 -0.24 31.18
C MET A 715 -0.24 0.92 31.46
N ILE A 716 -1.54 0.68 31.67
CA ILE A 716 -2.50 1.73 32.04
C ILE A 716 -2.22 2.25 33.46
N SER A 717 -1.93 1.36 34.41
CA SER A 717 -1.60 1.74 35.80
C SER A 717 -0.27 2.49 35.92
N GLU A 718 0.74 2.17 35.10
CA GLU A 718 2.04 2.84 35.11
C GLU A 718 2.11 4.13 34.26
N ALA A 719 1.15 4.37 33.36
CA ALA A 719 1.24 5.43 32.36
C ALA A 719 0.96 6.84 32.93
N LYS A 720 1.94 7.74 32.74
CA LYS A 720 1.79 9.19 33.01
C LYS A 720 0.79 9.91 32.09
N GLU A 721 0.41 9.30 30.97
CA GLU A 721 -0.52 9.85 29.97
C GLU A 721 -1.48 8.74 29.56
N PRO A 722 -2.80 8.95 29.58
CA PRO A 722 -3.79 7.86 29.50
C PRO A 722 -3.79 7.17 28.14
N ILE A 723 -3.92 5.84 28.14
CA ILE A 723 -4.31 5.07 26.95
C ILE A 723 -5.81 5.25 26.76
N LYS A 724 -6.24 5.61 25.54
CA LYS A 724 -7.64 5.87 25.21
C LYS A 724 -8.18 5.08 24.03
N LEU A 725 -7.33 4.32 23.34
CA LEU A 725 -7.73 3.42 22.28
C LEU A 725 -6.94 2.11 22.35
N ILE A 726 -7.63 0.98 22.29
CA ILE A 726 -7.04 -0.33 21.99
C ILE A 726 -7.56 -0.74 20.61
N ILE A 727 -6.65 -1.04 19.70
CA ILE A 727 -6.94 -1.61 18.38
C ILE A 727 -6.54 -3.08 18.38
N ILE A 728 -7.42 -3.94 17.91
CA ILE A 728 -7.08 -5.32 17.54
C ILE A 728 -7.39 -5.47 16.05
N ASP A 729 -6.33 -5.63 15.24
CA ASP A 729 -6.53 -5.93 13.83
C ASP A 729 -6.67 -7.46 13.66
N SER A 730 -7.77 -7.88 13.04
CA SER A 730 -8.22 -9.26 12.82
C SER A 730 -8.48 -10.05 14.11
N LEU A 731 -9.40 -9.53 14.93
CA LEU A 731 -9.85 -10.06 16.23
C LEU A 731 -9.86 -11.59 16.34
N THR A 732 -10.48 -12.26 15.37
CA THR A 732 -10.77 -13.69 15.42
C THR A 732 -9.72 -14.57 14.74
N ALA A 733 -8.63 -14.01 14.20
CA ALA A 733 -7.63 -14.74 13.40
C ALA A 733 -7.01 -15.92 14.17
N HIS A 734 -6.34 -15.66 15.30
CA HIS A 734 -5.69 -16.71 16.11
C HIS A 734 -6.70 -17.68 16.73
N PHE A 735 -7.81 -17.14 17.29
CA PHE A 735 -8.92 -17.95 17.79
C PHE A 735 -9.57 -18.86 16.73
N ARG A 736 -9.43 -18.56 15.44
CA ARG A 736 -9.89 -19.39 14.32
C ARG A 736 -8.84 -20.43 13.90
N ALA A 737 -7.57 -20.05 13.91
CA ALA A 737 -6.46 -20.90 13.48
C ALA A 737 -6.22 -22.09 14.43
N GLU A 738 -6.32 -21.87 15.73
CA GLU A 738 -5.96 -22.87 16.75
C GLU A 738 -7.02 -23.94 17.02
N PHE A 739 -8.30 -23.60 16.84
CA PHE A 739 -9.43 -24.48 17.22
C PHE A 739 -10.09 -25.07 15.96
N THR A 740 -9.56 -26.20 15.50
CA THR A 740 -9.97 -26.84 14.24
C THR A 740 -10.86 -28.06 14.48
N GLY A 741 -12.04 -28.06 13.86
CA GLY A 741 -13.04 -29.14 13.96
C GLY A 741 -14.21 -28.84 14.92
N ARG A 742 -15.31 -29.58 14.75
CA ARG A 742 -16.58 -29.31 15.47
C ARG A 742 -16.51 -29.58 16.98
N GLY A 743 -15.60 -30.45 17.43
CA GLY A 743 -15.47 -30.83 18.85
C GLY A 743 -14.94 -29.71 19.76
N GLN A 744 -14.11 -28.80 19.22
CA GLN A 744 -13.50 -27.69 19.97
C GLN A 744 -14.27 -26.36 19.85
N LEU A 745 -15.46 -26.38 19.25
CA LEU A 745 -16.24 -25.18 19.00
C LEU A 745 -16.73 -24.52 20.30
N ALA A 746 -17.00 -25.32 21.34
CA ALA A 746 -17.38 -24.83 22.66
C ALA A 746 -16.20 -24.12 23.36
N ASP A 747 -15.02 -24.73 23.39
CA ASP A 747 -13.81 -24.16 24.01
C ASP A 747 -13.41 -22.85 23.32
N ARG A 748 -13.44 -22.82 21.98
CA ARG A 748 -13.21 -21.61 21.18
C ARG A 748 -14.20 -20.50 21.55
N GLN A 749 -15.49 -20.84 21.66
CA GLN A 749 -16.53 -19.88 22.05
C GLN A 749 -16.30 -19.37 23.48
N GLN A 750 -16.00 -20.24 24.44
CA GLN A 750 -15.73 -19.84 25.82
C GLN A 750 -14.49 -18.94 25.93
N LYS A 751 -13.40 -19.27 25.21
CA LYS A 751 -12.15 -18.50 25.21
C LYS A 751 -12.31 -17.13 24.54
N LEU A 752 -13.00 -17.07 23.39
CA LEU A 752 -13.32 -15.81 22.72
C LEU A 752 -14.28 -14.95 23.56
N ASN A 753 -15.28 -15.55 24.23
CA ASN A 753 -16.19 -14.81 25.09
C ASN A 753 -15.47 -14.21 26.30
N ARG A 754 -14.57 -14.97 26.94
CA ARG A 754 -13.71 -14.44 28.02
C ARG A 754 -12.86 -13.26 27.52
N TYR A 755 -12.28 -13.37 26.33
CA TYR A 755 -11.48 -12.30 25.73
C TYR A 755 -12.31 -11.02 25.47
N MET A 756 -13.52 -11.16 24.89
CA MET A 756 -14.44 -10.04 24.67
C MET A 756 -14.91 -9.39 25.98
N HIS A 757 -15.18 -10.19 27.03
CA HIS A 757 -15.50 -9.65 28.35
C HIS A 757 -14.32 -8.89 28.97
N ASN A 758 -13.09 -9.38 28.87
CA ASN A 758 -11.90 -8.68 29.37
C ASN A 758 -11.68 -7.34 28.62
N LEU A 759 -11.93 -7.31 27.31
CA LEU A 759 -11.89 -6.08 26.53
C LEU A 759 -12.95 -5.06 26.95
N MET A 760 -14.20 -5.50 27.19
CA MET A 760 -15.26 -4.60 27.66
C MET A 760 -14.92 -4.05 29.05
N LYS A 761 -14.43 -4.92 29.95
CA LYS A 761 -13.99 -4.52 31.29
C LYS A 761 -12.91 -3.43 31.22
N LEU A 762 -11.88 -3.60 30.37
CA LEU A 762 -10.85 -2.57 30.16
C LEU A 762 -11.44 -1.27 29.60
N ALA A 763 -12.38 -1.36 28.64
CA ALA A 763 -13.06 -0.20 28.07
C ALA A 763 -13.82 0.62 29.12
N GLU A 764 -14.65 -0.05 29.92
CA GLU A 764 -15.50 0.55 30.95
C GLU A 764 -14.68 1.15 32.10
N HIS A 765 -13.76 0.37 32.68
CA HIS A 765 -12.99 0.77 33.87
C HIS A 765 -12.03 1.93 33.58
N HIS A 766 -11.38 1.97 32.42
CA HIS A 766 -10.37 2.99 32.09
C HIS A 766 -10.88 4.11 31.17
N ASN A 767 -12.17 4.07 30.82
CA ASN A 767 -12.82 5.01 29.90
C ASN A 767 -12.03 5.14 28.58
N LEU A 768 -11.77 3.99 27.93
CA LEU A 768 -11.08 3.88 26.65
C LEU A 768 -12.00 3.26 25.60
N ALA A 769 -11.71 3.48 24.33
CA ALA A 769 -12.39 2.82 23.21
C ALA A 769 -11.66 1.52 22.85
N VAL A 770 -12.41 0.46 22.55
CA VAL A 770 -11.88 -0.75 21.92
C VAL A 770 -12.40 -0.81 20.49
N TYR A 771 -11.50 -0.75 19.53
CA TYR A 771 -11.81 -0.92 18.11
C TYR A 771 -11.24 -2.24 17.61
N VAL A 772 -12.10 -3.09 17.04
CA VAL A 772 -11.70 -4.40 16.53
C VAL A 772 -12.06 -4.48 15.05
N THR A 773 -11.11 -4.88 14.21
CA THR A 773 -11.47 -5.36 12.87
C THR A 773 -11.76 -6.86 12.95
N ASN A 774 -12.75 -7.31 12.19
CA ASN A 774 -13.11 -8.72 12.17
C ASN A 774 -13.32 -9.23 10.75
N GLN A 775 -12.90 -10.47 10.53
CA GLN A 775 -13.14 -11.18 9.29
C GLN A 775 -14.64 -11.48 9.16
N VAL A 776 -15.07 -11.68 7.91
CA VAL A 776 -16.44 -12.10 7.61
C VAL A 776 -16.49 -13.57 7.16
N MET A 777 -17.70 -14.04 6.92
CA MET A 777 -18.05 -15.35 6.36
C MET A 777 -19.43 -15.20 5.71
N ALA A 778 -19.71 -15.88 4.59
CA ALA A 778 -21.07 -15.87 4.04
C ALA A 778 -21.99 -16.82 4.81
N ASN A 779 -23.17 -16.32 5.20
CA ASN A 779 -24.28 -17.08 5.76
C ASN A 779 -25.03 -17.83 4.62
N PRO A 780 -24.92 -19.17 4.51
CA PRO A 780 -25.53 -19.90 3.39
C PRO A 780 -27.06 -20.00 3.45
N ALA A 781 -27.69 -19.60 4.57
CA ALA A 781 -29.14 -19.64 4.73
C ALA A 781 -29.85 -18.39 4.17
N GLN A 782 -29.12 -17.33 3.84
CA GLN A 782 -29.68 -16.06 3.42
C GLN A 782 -29.86 -16.02 1.89
N MET A 783 -31.10 -16.23 1.44
CA MET A 783 -31.47 -16.32 0.01
C MET A 783 -31.57 -14.96 -0.71
N PHE A 784 -31.74 -13.87 0.04
CA PHE A 784 -31.88 -12.50 -0.50
C PHE A 784 -31.15 -11.49 0.41
N GLY A 785 -30.56 -10.46 -0.21
CA GLY A 785 -29.75 -9.45 0.48
C GLY A 785 -28.26 -9.84 0.54
N ASP A 786 -27.49 -9.06 1.30
CA ASP A 786 -26.05 -9.27 1.52
C ASP A 786 -25.84 -10.45 2.49
N PRO A 787 -25.21 -11.56 2.08
CA PRO A 787 -25.05 -12.76 2.92
C PRO A 787 -23.88 -12.64 3.91
N THR A 788 -23.16 -11.52 3.93
CA THR A 788 -21.94 -11.33 4.71
C THR A 788 -22.23 -11.19 6.20
N VAL A 789 -21.73 -12.12 7.02
CA VAL A 789 -21.80 -12.06 8.50
C VAL A 789 -20.41 -12.07 9.12
N ALA A 790 -20.24 -11.39 10.25
CA ALA A 790 -18.96 -11.37 10.97
C ALA A 790 -18.62 -12.73 11.60
N VAL A 791 -17.33 -13.08 11.64
CA VAL A 791 -16.83 -14.32 12.27
C VAL A 791 -16.90 -14.23 13.79
N GLY A 792 -17.18 -15.35 14.46
CA GLY A 792 -17.33 -15.40 15.93
C GLY A 792 -18.80 -15.39 16.39
N GLY A 793 -19.75 -15.18 15.48
CA GLY A 793 -21.18 -15.41 15.69
C GLY A 793 -21.75 -14.58 16.84
N ASN A 794 -22.67 -15.18 17.60
CA ASN A 794 -23.40 -14.49 18.65
C ASN A 794 -22.51 -13.89 19.75
N ILE A 795 -21.29 -14.39 19.99
CA ILE A 795 -20.41 -13.82 21.03
C ILE A 795 -19.94 -12.44 20.62
N VAL A 796 -19.27 -12.32 19.47
CA VAL A 796 -18.83 -11.01 18.98
C VAL A 796 -20.05 -10.12 18.70
N GLY A 797 -21.16 -10.71 18.21
CA GLY A 797 -22.43 -10.00 18.02
C GLY A 797 -22.98 -9.32 19.27
N HIS A 798 -23.14 -10.03 20.38
CA HIS A 798 -23.74 -9.45 21.61
C HIS A 798 -22.71 -8.70 22.47
N SER A 799 -21.42 -8.98 22.36
CA SER A 799 -20.37 -8.29 23.13
C SER A 799 -19.89 -6.99 22.48
N SER A 800 -20.15 -6.75 21.19
CA SER A 800 -19.80 -5.50 20.52
C SER A 800 -20.93 -4.47 20.66
N THR A 801 -20.65 -3.34 21.32
CA THR A 801 -21.59 -2.22 21.51
C THR A 801 -22.04 -1.60 20.19
N TYR A 802 -21.11 -1.46 19.23
CA TYR A 802 -21.37 -0.90 17.91
C TYR A 802 -20.83 -1.85 16.86
N ARG A 803 -21.62 -2.12 15.80
CA ARG A 803 -21.23 -3.05 14.74
C ARG A 803 -21.38 -2.40 13.38
N ILE A 804 -20.24 -2.17 12.74
CA ILE A 804 -20.12 -1.42 11.49
C ILE A 804 -19.74 -2.37 10.37
N TYR A 805 -20.64 -2.54 9.41
CA TYR A 805 -20.34 -3.23 8.16
C TYR A 805 -19.69 -2.27 7.16
N LEU A 806 -18.48 -2.59 6.72
CA LEU A 806 -17.70 -1.80 5.77
C LEU A 806 -17.71 -2.44 4.39
N ARG A 807 -18.37 -1.78 3.44
CA ARG A 807 -18.44 -2.18 2.02
C ARG A 807 -17.90 -1.08 1.10
N ARG A 808 -17.72 -1.34 -0.20
CA ARG A 808 -17.36 -0.27 -1.15
C ARG A 808 -18.60 0.43 -1.69
N GLY A 809 -18.52 1.76 -1.77
CA GLY A 809 -19.52 2.61 -2.40
C GLY A 809 -19.16 2.98 -3.84
N LYS A 810 -20.00 3.84 -4.42
CA LYS A 810 -19.81 4.43 -5.77
C LYS A 810 -18.72 5.51 -5.73
N LYS A 811 -18.05 5.77 -6.87
CA LYS A 811 -17.02 6.83 -7.04
C LYS A 811 -16.00 6.89 -5.88
N ASP A 812 -15.12 5.88 -5.82
CA ASP A 812 -14.05 5.76 -4.81
C ASP A 812 -14.40 5.66 -3.32
N SER A 813 -15.63 5.97 -2.94
CA SER A 813 -16.09 5.83 -1.57
C SER A 813 -16.04 4.41 -1.00
N ARG A 814 -16.00 4.36 0.33
CA ARG A 814 -16.42 3.26 1.18
C ARG A 814 -17.80 3.62 1.74
N VAL A 815 -18.63 2.62 1.97
CA VAL A 815 -19.87 2.76 2.72
C VAL A 815 -19.67 2.08 4.06
N ALA A 816 -19.86 2.83 5.13
CA ALA A 816 -20.11 2.26 6.44
C ALA A 816 -21.63 2.13 6.60
N LYS A 817 -22.09 0.95 7.00
CA LYS A 817 -23.46 0.73 7.46
C LYS A 817 -23.40 0.34 8.93
N LEU A 818 -24.17 1.02 9.78
CA LEU A 818 -24.40 0.58 11.15
C LEU A 818 -25.42 -0.56 11.12
N ILE A 819 -25.04 -1.70 11.68
CA ILE A 819 -25.83 -2.94 11.70
C ILE A 819 -26.38 -3.24 13.10
N ASP A 820 -25.70 -2.72 14.13
CA ASP A 820 -26.09 -2.92 15.53
C ASP A 820 -25.59 -1.73 16.36
N SER A 821 -26.46 -1.23 17.24
CA SER A 821 -26.16 -0.20 18.23
C SER A 821 -27.25 -0.11 19.30
N PRO A 822 -26.95 0.39 20.52
CA PRO A 822 -27.93 0.46 21.59
C PRO A 822 -28.96 1.60 21.45
N ASN A 823 -28.70 2.61 20.62
CA ASN A 823 -29.46 3.86 20.62
C ASN A 823 -29.50 4.64 19.30
N LEU A 824 -28.79 4.20 18.25
CA LEU A 824 -28.79 4.84 16.93
C LEU A 824 -29.57 3.98 15.92
N PRO A 825 -30.31 4.60 14.98
CA PRO A 825 -31.02 3.85 13.95
C PRO A 825 -30.06 3.26 12.91
N ASP A 826 -30.42 2.08 12.37
CA ASP A 826 -29.82 1.50 11.17
C ASP A 826 -29.73 2.56 10.05
N ASN A 827 -28.51 2.86 9.62
CA ASN A 827 -28.26 3.81 8.56
C ASN A 827 -26.95 3.47 7.84
N GLU A 828 -26.73 4.06 6.66
CA GLU A 828 -25.47 3.95 5.94
C GLU A 828 -24.98 5.29 5.43
N THR A 829 -23.67 5.42 5.34
CA THR A 829 -22.98 6.68 5.00
C THR A 829 -21.77 6.38 4.14
N ALA A 830 -21.37 7.35 3.32
CA ALA A 830 -20.29 7.16 2.36
C ALA A 830 -19.15 8.16 2.60
N PHE A 831 -17.92 7.63 2.63
CA PHE A 831 -16.68 8.32 2.98
C PHE A 831 -15.53 7.90 2.04
N MET A 832 -14.44 8.66 1.97
CA MET A 832 -13.27 8.37 1.14
C MET A 832 -12.03 8.03 1.98
N LEU A 833 -11.07 7.35 1.35
CA LEU A 833 -9.74 7.09 1.91
C LEU A 833 -8.72 7.95 1.16
N THR A 834 -7.97 8.78 1.89
CA THR A 834 -7.03 9.77 1.35
C THR A 834 -5.64 9.62 1.99
N THR A 835 -4.67 10.41 1.54
CA THR A 835 -3.35 10.51 2.22
C THR A 835 -3.53 10.96 3.68
N GLN A 836 -4.41 11.93 3.94
CA GLN A 836 -4.79 12.46 5.26
C GLN A 836 -5.70 11.55 6.11
N GLY A 837 -5.76 10.24 5.82
CA GLY A 837 -6.71 9.31 6.43
C GLY A 837 -8.10 9.35 5.79
N LEU A 838 -9.16 9.11 6.56
CA LEU A 838 -10.54 9.18 6.07
C LEU A 838 -10.99 10.64 5.86
N LYS A 839 -11.85 10.85 4.87
CA LYS A 839 -12.50 12.14 4.57
C LYS A 839 -13.94 11.93 4.09
N ASP A 840 -14.73 13.00 4.11
CA ASP A 840 -16.06 13.02 3.51
C ASP A 840 -16.00 12.98 1.98
N ILE A 841 -17.14 12.66 1.35
CA ILE A 841 -17.32 12.84 -0.09
C ILE A 841 -17.75 14.28 -0.32
N GLU A 842 -16.95 15.04 -1.07
CA GLU A 842 -17.41 16.31 -1.64
C GLU A 842 -18.48 16.00 -2.71
N ILE A 843 -19.66 16.63 -2.55
CA ILE A 843 -20.88 16.38 -3.35
C ILE A 843 -20.84 17.18 -4.66
#